data_AF-A0AA42JFE3-F1
#
_entry.id   AF-A0AA42JFE3-F1
#
_cell.length_a   1.000
_cell.length_b   1.000
_cell.length_c   1.000
_cell.angle_alpha   90.00
_cell.angle_beta   90.00
_cell.angle_gamma   90.00
#
_symmetry.space_group_name_H-M   'P 1'
#
loop_
_entity.id
_entity.type
_entity.pdbx_description
1 polymer ?
#
loop_
_entity_poly.entity_id
_entity_poly.type
_entity_poly.pdbx_seq_one_letter_code
_entity_poly.pdbx_strand_id
1 'polypeptide(L)'
;MAGLNETAKWEREVYQIEEDDPVLGGVEGVTNKPLKHLANRTLYLKQVLEAAGQKLMPKKLTATTRNTADNTGHTHEIDLASTTTKGLVQLTNDTGLDSEVLALTAKAGKSIAQSVAQLQVNTNNALNQKVNKTDISNAVNSTSQTTVASSQAVKTAYDLANSKYTAQDASPTQKGLVQLANNLTTDDATKALTAAQGVAIKRRLDKFIINNNCQDDADTLVVDGIYSYGSGDMSNKNLPTSHNYYVQVISGDSPGWHRQVAMRAYSGDRYERYKLSFNGNWSPWKRADIGGLFGRFDSLNINLNDFKSDGVFSIGHATSRPVAHSGMLFVLSGGVEGRTGTLQRYTLHNKQECYERWFDASTNSWSNWARVDGAEWSTLRDKPTTVDGFGITDAVKKTGDTMTGILNINHAASYLRGKNNDVDDWFVGRVRDNDNDVALVSYQYSTGVHLKADRVESNKPIYHGTNKVFDEGNLLPVKQINLRSHIPNTQIEYQNATPTELPMGSYIGFTTNAQLSGNGVFSGWGFVSKTDNTQAFRQAVNFDRHFAQWGNNASGWGSVHEYFMLRPRLEVSNLNDVTMCGVYSQVANANAQPNLNYPAQEAGTLLVTPSAYGYQQEYTTFYSNKKFVRGREGNRWLPWKQIDGADWSEVRNKPTTASGLGINDFDNRVTALFTYQKIGNFEIRKYPDGTMIQTYFYDVNDLKEWIEKQFTWAVAFADKPMVIPKVEHTYGINSDVGSAIMRKSTNAVCYYKLYEHNSENQGDCRVQFLGVGRWK
;
A
#
# COMPACT_ATOMS: atom_id res chain seq x y z
N MET A 1 3.40 -67.82 -143.72
CA MET A 1 3.60 -66.63 -144.58
C MET A 1 5.05 -66.61 -145.02
N ALA A 2 5.36 -66.18 -146.24
CA ALA A 2 6.74 -65.99 -146.71
C ALA A 2 7.10 -64.50 -146.56
N GLY A 3 8.28 -64.21 -146.00
CA GLY A 3 8.82 -62.85 -145.93
C GLY A 3 9.76 -62.53 -147.10
N LEU A 4 10.12 -61.25 -147.24
CA LEU A 4 11.23 -60.84 -148.10
C LEU A 4 12.54 -61.00 -147.31
N ASN A 5 13.58 -61.54 -147.96
CA ASN A 5 14.91 -61.62 -147.36
C ASN A 5 15.62 -60.26 -147.48
N GLU A 6 15.77 -59.58 -146.35
CA GLU A 6 16.52 -58.33 -146.25
C GLU A 6 18.03 -58.58 -146.34
N THR A 7 18.77 -57.65 -146.95
CA THR A 7 20.24 -57.64 -146.97
C THR A 7 20.73 -56.24 -146.59
N ALA A 8 21.69 -56.15 -145.66
CA ALA A 8 22.21 -54.89 -145.15
C ALA A 8 23.06 -54.14 -146.20
N LYS A 9 22.39 -53.55 -147.19
CA LYS A 9 22.99 -52.89 -148.35
C LYS A 9 22.27 -51.57 -148.62
N TRP A 10 23.04 -50.50 -148.78
CA TRP A 10 22.50 -49.23 -149.24
C TRP A 10 22.19 -49.30 -150.74
N GLU A 11 20.95 -49.61 -151.09
CA GLU A 11 20.47 -49.49 -152.47
C GLU A 11 20.50 -48.02 -152.91
N ARG A 12 21.18 -47.73 -154.03
CA ARG A 12 21.41 -46.35 -154.50
C ARG A 12 20.09 -45.59 -154.68
N GLU A 13 19.13 -46.24 -155.30
CA GLU A 13 17.78 -45.77 -155.58
C GLU A 13 16.75 -46.82 -155.14
N VAL A 14 15.54 -46.36 -154.80
CA VAL A 14 14.38 -47.23 -154.60
C VAL A 14 13.67 -47.32 -155.96
N TYR A 15 13.41 -48.54 -156.43
CA TYR A 15 12.72 -48.75 -157.70
C TYR A 15 11.28 -48.20 -157.62
N GLN A 16 10.82 -47.52 -158.68
CA GLN A 16 9.41 -47.16 -158.88
C GLN A 16 8.75 -48.26 -159.72
N ILE A 17 7.50 -48.62 -159.40
CA ILE A 17 6.72 -49.53 -160.25
C ILE A 17 6.12 -48.69 -161.38
N GLU A 18 6.38 -49.08 -162.63
CA GLU A 18 5.86 -48.37 -163.81
C GLU A 18 4.51 -48.97 -164.27
N GLU A 19 3.79 -48.28 -165.16
CA GLU A 19 2.43 -48.67 -165.56
C GLU A 19 2.36 -49.99 -166.37
N ASP A 20 3.47 -50.41 -166.98
CA ASP A 20 3.61 -51.67 -167.72
C ASP A 20 4.26 -52.81 -166.91
N ASP A 21 4.67 -52.57 -165.66
CA ASP A 21 5.26 -53.60 -164.81
C ASP A 21 4.23 -54.70 -164.46
N PRO A 22 4.54 -55.99 -164.69
CA PRO A 22 3.62 -57.07 -164.37
C PRO A 22 3.41 -57.17 -162.85
N VAL A 23 2.16 -57.33 -162.42
CA VAL A 23 1.77 -57.53 -161.01
C VAL A 23 2.20 -58.91 -160.52
N LEU A 24 3.50 -59.06 -160.30
CA LEU A 24 4.20 -60.32 -160.11
C LEU A 24 4.84 -60.33 -158.72
N GLY A 25 4.30 -61.18 -157.84
CA GLY A 25 4.80 -61.39 -156.49
C GLY A 25 6.01 -62.33 -156.43
N GLY A 26 6.42 -62.70 -155.20
CA GLY A 26 7.61 -63.51 -154.96
C GLY A 26 8.87 -62.67 -154.68
N VAL A 27 10.00 -63.34 -154.42
CA VAL A 27 11.21 -62.71 -153.85
C VAL A 27 11.95 -61.80 -154.83
N GLU A 28 11.85 -62.07 -156.13
CA GLU A 28 12.36 -61.22 -157.23
C GLU A 28 11.22 -60.63 -158.10
N GLY A 29 9.97 -60.71 -157.62
CA GLY A 29 8.82 -60.14 -158.31
C GLY A 29 8.86 -58.62 -158.29
N VAL A 30 8.57 -57.97 -159.43
CA VAL A 30 8.83 -56.53 -159.60
C VAL A 30 8.01 -55.68 -158.62
N THR A 31 6.77 -56.06 -158.34
CA THR A 31 5.91 -55.40 -157.34
C THR A 31 6.52 -55.37 -155.93
N ASN A 32 7.39 -56.33 -155.58
CA ASN A 32 8.07 -56.40 -154.29
C ASN A 32 9.45 -55.70 -154.27
N LYS A 33 9.99 -55.34 -155.45
CA LYS A 33 11.33 -54.74 -155.60
C LYS A 33 11.49 -53.38 -154.88
N PRO A 34 10.52 -52.43 -154.90
CA PRO A 34 10.61 -51.20 -154.11
C PRO A 34 10.70 -51.47 -152.60
N LEU A 35 9.87 -52.40 -152.11
CA LEU A 35 9.78 -52.78 -150.70
C LEU A 35 11.09 -53.43 -150.24
N LYS A 36 11.66 -54.32 -151.05
CA LYS A 36 12.96 -54.94 -150.84
C LYS A 36 14.11 -53.92 -150.81
N HIS A 37 14.09 -52.91 -151.70
CA HIS A 37 15.09 -51.84 -151.68
C HIS A 37 15.00 -50.96 -150.41
N LEU A 38 13.78 -50.61 -149.99
CA LEU A 38 13.53 -49.87 -148.75
C LEU A 38 13.97 -50.66 -147.51
N ALA A 39 13.66 -51.95 -147.46
CA ALA A 39 14.06 -52.84 -146.38
C ALA A 39 15.60 -52.97 -146.29
N ASN A 40 16.28 -53.23 -147.42
CA ASN A 40 17.74 -53.30 -147.48
C ASN A 40 18.42 -52.02 -146.94
N ARG A 41 17.95 -50.85 -147.37
CA ARG A 41 18.46 -49.54 -146.90
C ARG A 41 18.17 -49.32 -145.40
N THR A 42 16.99 -49.75 -144.94
CA THR A 42 16.60 -49.64 -143.52
C THR A 42 17.47 -50.53 -142.63
N LEU A 43 17.73 -51.78 -143.05
CA LEU A 43 18.62 -52.69 -142.35
C LEU A 43 20.07 -52.20 -142.35
N TYR A 44 20.55 -51.62 -143.47
CA TYR A 44 21.87 -50.97 -143.52
C TYR A 44 21.98 -49.80 -142.55
N LEU A 45 21.02 -48.85 -142.58
CA LEU A 45 21.00 -47.72 -141.64
C LEU A 45 20.89 -48.19 -140.19
N LYS A 46 20.10 -49.23 -139.92
CA LYS A 46 20.01 -49.86 -138.61
C LYS A 46 21.37 -50.39 -138.14
N GLN A 47 22.09 -51.15 -138.96
CA GLN A 47 23.43 -51.64 -138.59
C GLN A 47 24.46 -50.52 -138.39
N VAL A 48 24.44 -49.47 -139.23
CA VAL A 48 25.31 -48.30 -139.05
C VAL A 48 24.97 -47.55 -137.75
N LEU A 49 23.69 -47.40 -137.42
CA LEU A 49 23.21 -46.78 -136.19
C LEU A 49 23.52 -47.64 -134.95
N GLU A 50 23.41 -48.97 -135.05
CA GLU A 50 23.79 -49.91 -133.98
C GLU A 50 25.31 -49.88 -133.74
N ALA A 51 26.14 -49.85 -134.79
CA ALA A 51 27.59 -49.75 -134.67
C ALA A 51 28.05 -48.38 -134.13
N ALA A 52 27.40 -47.28 -134.55
CA ALA A 52 27.64 -45.95 -133.97
C ALA A 52 27.18 -45.89 -132.51
N GLY A 53 26.02 -46.47 -132.20
CA GLY A 53 25.47 -46.60 -130.85
C GLY A 53 26.40 -47.35 -129.90
N GLN A 54 27.02 -48.45 -130.33
CA GLN A 54 27.99 -49.18 -129.53
C GLN A 54 29.26 -48.36 -129.25
N LYS A 55 29.74 -47.53 -130.20
CA LYS A 55 30.87 -46.61 -129.92
C LYS A 55 30.52 -45.51 -128.93
N LEU A 56 29.25 -45.09 -128.90
CA LEU A 56 28.73 -44.14 -127.91
C LEU A 56 28.48 -44.76 -126.52
N MET A 57 28.66 -46.07 -126.33
CA MET A 57 28.59 -46.69 -125.00
C MET A 57 29.86 -46.37 -124.20
N PRO A 58 29.75 -45.72 -123.01
CA PRO A 58 30.90 -45.51 -122.14
C PRO A 58 31.28 -46.82 -121.44
N LYS A 59 32.56 -47.18 -121.50
CA LYS A 59 33.13 -48.32 -120.76
C LYS A 59 33.43 -47.94 -119.32
N LYS A 60 33.61 -48.95 -118.46
CA LYS A 60 33.92 -48.76 -117.04
C LYS A 60 35.28 -48.07 -116.84
N LEU A 61 35.26 -46.93 -116.16
CA LEU A 61 36.44 -46.16 -115.76
C LEU A 61 37.09 -46.76 -114.50
N THR A 62 38.42 -46.65 -114.42
CA THR A 62 39.27 -47.00 -113.27
C THR A 62 40.41 -45.97 -113.13
N ALA A 63 41.09 -45.95 -111.97
CA ALA A 63 42.24 -45.07 -111.72
C ALA A 63 43.50 -45.36 -112.58
N THR A 64 43.42 -46.29 -113.54
CA THR A 64 44.47 -46.61 -114.52
C THR A 64 43.92 -46.65 -115.96
N THR A 65 42.68 -46.21 -116.17
CA THR A 65 42.05 -46.19 -117.50
C THR A 65 42.59 -45.04 -118.32
N ARG A 66 42.99 -45.31 -119.56
CA ARG A 66 43.43 -44.32 -120.55
C ARG A 66 42.32 -43.94 -121.53
N ASN A 67 42.50 -42.84 -122.25
CA ASN A 67 41.63 -42.45 -123.36
C ASN A 67 41.68 -43.50 -124.50
N THR A 68 40.57 -44.18 -124.80
CA THR A 68 40.47 -45.17 -125.90
C THR A 68 39.07 -45.19 -126.52
N ALA A 69 38.93 -45.63 -127.77
CA ALA A 69 37.64 -45.88 -128.40
C ALA A 69 37.72 -47.00 -129.44
N ASP A 70 36.84 -48.00 -129.34
CA ASP A 70 36.77 -49.12 -130.27
C ASP A 70 35.30 -49.56 -130.50
N ASN A 71 35.11 -50.66 -131.25
CA ASN A 71 33.78 -51.15 -131.63
C ASN A 71 32.92 -51.65 -130.44
N THR A 72 33.43 -51.64 -129.21
CA THR A 72 32.70 -52.01 -127.98
C THR A 72 32.54 -50.85 -126.99
N GLY A 73 32.83 -49.62 -127.41
CA GLY A 73 32.66 -48.38 -126.62
C GLY A 73 33.93 -47.56 -126.43
N HIS A 74 33.85 -46.53 -125.59
CA HIS A 74 34.94 -45.59 -125.32
C HIS A 74 35.28 -45.42 -123.83
N THR A 75 36.48 -44.95 -123.55
CA THR A 75 36.98 -44.56 -122.22
C THR A 75 37.65 -43.18 -122.27
N HIS A 76 37.65 -42.50 -121.13
CA HIS A 76 38.47 -41.31 -120.88
C HIS A 76 39.48 -41.58 -119.76
N GLU A 77 40.56 -40.80 -119.75
CA GLU A 77 41.53 -40.78 -118.64
C GLU A 77 41.11 -39.73 -117.61
N ILE A 78 41.44 -39.97 -116.33
CA ILE A 78 41.15 -39.05 -115.23
C ILE A 78 42.43 -38.98 -114.38
N ASP A 79 42.93 -37.78 -114.15
CA ASP A 79 44.15 -37.54 -113.40
C ASP A 79 44.07 -38.08 -111.97
N LEU A 80 45.22 -38.44 -111.40
CA LEU A 80 45.37 -38.65 -109.96
C LEU A 80 45.59 -37.29 -109.27
N ALA A 81 45.09 -37.16 -108.05
CA ALA A 81 45.18 -35.91 -107.30
C ALA A 81 46.60 -35.63 -106.77
N SER A 82 46.92 -34.35 -106.63
CA SER A 82 48.07 -33.84 -105.89
C SER A 82 47.70 -32.53 -105.16
N THR A 83 48.64 -31.94 -104.43
CA THR A 83 48.51 -30.61 -103.82
C THR A 83 48.24 -29.47 -104.83
N THR A 84 48.49 -29.69 -106.12
CA THR A 84 48.27 -28.70 -107.19
C THR A 84 47.22 -29.13 -108.23
N THR A 85 46.95 -30.42 -108.38
CA THR A 85 46.13 -30.99 -109.46
C THR A 85 44.92 -31.73 -108.89
N LYS A 86 43.72 -31.39 -109.39
CA LYS A 86 42.47 -32.07 -108.99
C LYS A 86 42.35 -33.39 -109.73
N GLY A 87 42.12 -34.48 -109.00
CA GLY A 87 42.00 -35.82 -109.57
C GLY A 87 41.40 -36.83 -108.61
N LEU A 88 41.56 -38.12 -108.91
CA LEU A 88 41.18 -39.22 -108.04
C LEU A 88 42.14 -39.32 -106.83
N VAL A 89 41.59 -39.48 -105.63
CA VAL A 89 42.33 -39.62 -104.36
C VAL A 89 42.05 -40.99 -103.76
N GLN A 90 43.07 -41.66 -103.20
CA GLN A 90 42.87 -42.88 -102.42
C GLN A 90 42.68 -42.56 -100.93
N LEU A 91 41.72 -43.21 -100.28
CA LEU A 91 41.43 -43.02 -98.86
C LEU A 91 42.32 -43.90 -97.96
N THR A 92 42.85 -43.35 -96.87
CA THR A 92 43.65 -44.07 -95.86
C THR A 92 43.02 -44.05 -94.47
N ASN A 93 43.22 -45.15 -93.72
CA ASN A 93 42.84 -45.26 -92.31
C ASN A 93 43.96 -44.87 -91.35
N ASP A 94 45.18 -44.65 -91.86
CA ASP A 94 46.32 -44.25 -91.05
C ASP A 94 46.22 -42.75 -90.67
N THR A 95 46.85 -42.40 -89.56
CA THR A 95 46.84 -41.06 -88.96
C THR A 95 48.26 -40.53 -88.68
N GLY A 96 49.30 -41.33 -88.96
CA GLY A 96 50.71 -40.96 -88.77
C GLY A 96 51.51 -40.86 -90.09
N LEU A 97 50.86 -40.88 -91.25
CA LEU A 97 51.50 -40.72 -92.55
C LEU A 97 51.54 -39.26 -92.98
N ASP A 98 52.69 -38.81 -93.48
CA ASP A 98 52.84 -37.57 -94.23
C ASP A 98 52.66 -37.89 -95.73
N SER A 99 51.57 -37.42 -96.35
CA SER A 99 51.21 -37.82 -97.72
C SER A 99 50.30 -36.81 -98.42
N GLU A 100 50.75 -36.32 -99.57
CA GLU A 100 50.02 -35.37 -100.42
C GLU A 100 48.99 -36.01 -101.37
N VAL A 101 48.95 -37.34 -101.47
CA VAL A 101 48.14 -38.09 -102.46
C VAL A 101 47.09 -39.02 -101.83
N LEU A 102 47.01 -39.05 -100.50
CA LEU A 102 46.03 -39.83 -99.73
C LEU A 102 45.14 -38.90 -98.91
N ALA A 103 43.84 -39.20 -98.84
CA ALA A 103 42.90 -38.49 -97.97
C ALA A 103 42.46 -39.35 -96.77
N LEU A 104 42.23 -38.71 -95.63
CA LEU A 104 41.74 -39.37 -94.42
C LEU A 104 40.35 -39.99 -94.64
N THR A 105 40.16 -41.25 -94.26
CA THR A 105 38.80 -41.81 -94.13
C THR A 105 38.05 -41.13 -92.98
N ALA A 106 36.71 -41.18 -93.04
CA ALA A 106 35.87 -40.83 -91.88
C ALA A 106 36.19 -41.69 -90.64
N LYS A 107 36.78 -42.88 -90.79
CA LYS A 107 37.25 -43.71 -89.68
C LYS A 107 38.52 -43.13 -89.05
N ALA A 108 39.51 -42.74 -89.85
CA ALA A 108 40.72 -42.05 -89.37
C ALA A 108 40.37 -40.73 -88.67
N GLY A 109 39.53 -39.90 -89.31
CA GLY A 109 39.02 -38.65 -88.72
C GLY A 109 38.27 -38.87 -87.41
N LYS A 110 37.46 -39.94 -87.30
CA LYS A 110 36.81 -40.32 -86.04
C LYS A 110 37.82 -40.75 -84.97
N SER A 111 38.83 -41.54 -85.31
CA SER A 111 39.89 -41.93 -84.36
C SER A 111 40.70 -40.72 -83.86
N ILE A 112 41.03 -39.77 -84.73
CA ILE A 112 41.64 -38.49 -84.33
C ILE A 112 40.71 -37.73 -83.38
N ALA A 113 39.44 -37.56 -83.74
CA ALA A 113 38.46 -36.85 -82.91
C ALA A 113 38.24 -37.51 -81.53
N GLN A 114 38.26 -38.84 -81.46
CA GLN A 114 38.19 -39.59 -80.19
C GLN A 114 39.45 -39.39 -79.34
N SER A 115 40.64 -39.41 -79.95
CA SER A 115 41.91 -39.14 -79.26
C SER A 115 41.98 -37.70 -78.74
N VAL A 116 41.54 -36.72 -79.54
CA VAL A 116 41.44 -35.30 -79.13
C VAL A 116 40.43 -35.15 -77.98
N ALA A 117 39.25 -35.76 -78.06
CA ALA A 117 38.27 -35.72 -76.98
C ALA A 117 38.82 -36.36 -75.68
N GLN A 118 39.55 -37.48 -75.78
CA GLN A 118 40.19 -38.11 -74.63
C GLN A 118 41.31 -37.24 -74.04
N LEU A 119 42.12 -36.58 -74.87
CA LEU A 119 43.10 -35.59 -74.43
C LEU A 119 42.41 -34.42 -73.72
N GLN A 120 41.32 -33.88 -74.28
CA GLN A 120 40.52 -32.82 -73.66
C GLN A 120 40.02 -33.23 -72.27
N VAL A 121 39.47 -34.44 -72.14
CA VAL A 121 39.00 -35.01 -70.85
C VAL A 121 40.15 -35.20 -69.87
N ASN A 122 41.28 -35.76 -70.32
CA ASN A 122 42.46 -35.97 -69.48
C ASN A 122 43.04 -34.65 -68.97
N THR A 123 43.18 -33.64 -69.84
CA THR A 123 43.67 -32.30 -69.49
C THR A 123 42.70 -31.57 -68.56
N ASN A 124 41.39 -31.63 -68.81
CA ASN A 124 40.39 -31.04 -67.92
C ASN A 124 40.38 -31.72 -66.54
N ASN A 125 40.51 -33.04 -66.48
CA ASN A 125 40.61 -33.77 -65.22
C ASN A 125 41.88 -33.38 -64.44
N ALA A 126 43.04 -33.29 -65.11
CA ALA A 126 44.29 -32.86 -64.49
C ALA A 126 44.23 -31.41 -63.97
N LEU A 127 43.69 -30.47 -64.76
CA LEU A 127 43.54 -29.06 -64.36
C LEU A 127 42.56 -28.87 -63.19
N ASN A 128 41.50 -29.69 -63.12
CA ASN A 128 40.56 -29.71 -62.01
C ASN A 128 41.11 -30.42 -60.76
N GLN A 129 42.22 -31.16 -60.87
CA GLN A 129 42.83 -31.92 -59.76
C GLN A 129 44.10 -31.24 -59.24
N LYS A 130 43.97 -30.01 -58.72
CA LYS A 130 45.08 -29.24 -58.11
C LYS A 130 45.69 -29.87 -56.84
N VAL A 131 45.11 -30.95 -56.31
CA VAL A 131 45.63 -31.74 -55.18
C VAL A 131 45.32 -33.21 -55.43
N ASN A 132 46.26 -34.13 -55.16
CA ASN A 132 45.99 -35.56 -55.31
C ASN A 132 45.04 -36.05 -54.21
N LYS A 133 44.19 -37.05 -54.50
CA LYS A 133 43.25 -37.59 -53.50
C LYS A 133 43.95 -38.27 -52.31
N THR A 134 45.20 -38.72 -52.50
CA THR A 134 46.10 -39.24 -51.46
C THR A 134 46.51 -38.19 -50.44
N ASP A 135 46.53 -36.92 -50.85
CA ASP A 135 47.10 -35.82 -50.09
C ASP A 135 46.01 -35.09 -49.28
N ILE A 136 44.76 -35.58 -49.34
CA ILE A 136 43.59 -35.03 -48.64
C ILE A 136 43.35 -35.85 -47.36
N SER A 137 43.55 -35.22 -46.19
CA SER A 137 43.42 -35.87 -44.89
C SER A 137 42.13 -35.47 -44.15
N ASN A 138 41.50 -36.45 -43.50
CA ASN A 138 40.37 -36.25 -42.59
C ASN A 138 40.80 -35.83 -41.17
N ALA A 139 42.10 -35.78 -40.85
CA ALA A 139 42.59 -35.46 -39.51
C ALA A 139 42.59 -33.95 -39.22
N VAL A 140 41.94 -33.55 -38.13
CA VAL A 140 41.83 -32.13 -37.67
C VAL A 140 43.05 -31.62 -36.89
N ASN A 141 44.07 -32.47 -36.73
CA ASN A 141 45.27 -32.24 -35.92
C ASN A 141 46.56 -32.68 -36.64
N SER A 142 46.53 -32.82 -37.96
CA SER A 142 47.71 -33.22 -38.75
C SER A 142 48.77 -32.12 -38.75
N THR A 143 50.01 -32.50 -38.46
CA THR A 143 51.21 -31.63 -38.57
C THR A 143 51.96 -31.81 -39.90
N SER A 144 51.43 -32.63 -40.81
CA SER A 144 52.00 -32.89 -42.13
C SER A 144 51.97 -31.65 -43.02
N GLN A 145 53.13 -31.28 -43.57
CA GLN A 145 53.27 -30.16 -44.51
C GLN A 145 52.90 -30.52 -45.96
N THR A 146 52.67 -31.81 -46.26
CA THR A 146 52.43 -32.31 -47.63
C THR A 146 50.99 -32.79 -47.85
N THR A 147 50.08 -32.58 -46.89
CA THR A 147 48.67 -32.99 -46.97
C THR A 147 47.73 -31.85 -46.60
N VAL A 148 46.66 -31.65 -47.38
CA VAL A 148 45.62 -30.65 -47.10
C VAL A 148 44.48 -31.25 -46.26
N ALA A 149 43.76 -30.40 -45.54
CA ALA A 149 42.55 -30.80 -44.84
C ALA A 149 41.39 -31.06 -45.81
N SER A 150 40.64 -32.14 -45.62
CA SER A 150 39.39 -32.42 -46.34
C SER A 150 38.26 -31.48 -45.91
N SER A 151 37.18 -31.40 -46.70
CA SER A 151 35.96 -30.71 -46.28
C SER A 151 35.35 -31.31 -45.01
N GLN A 152 35.54 -32.61 -44.77
CA GLN A 152 35.12 -33.27 -43.53
C GLN A 152 36.02 -32.88 -42.35
N ALA A 153 37.33 -32.74 -42.54
CA ALA A 153 38.24 -32.23 -41.51
C ALA A 153 37.91 -30.77 -41.17
N VAL A 154 37.77 -29.91 -42.19
CA VAL A 154 37.40 -28.50 -42.01
C VAL A 154 36.05 -28.37 -41.32
N LYS A 155 35.03 -29.16 -41.71
CA LYS A 155 33.73 -29.17 -41.02
C LYS A 155 33.87 -29.66 -39.58
N THR A 156 34.62 -30.73 -39.32
CA THR A 156 34.80 -31.26 -37.95
C THR A 156 35.53 -30.26 -37.05
N ALA A 157 36.53 -29.55 -37.57
CA ALA A 157 37.21 -28.46 -36.87
C ALA A 157 36.29 -27.26 -36.64
N TYR A 158 35.47 -26.90 -37.63
CA TYR A 158 34.45 -25.84 -37.50
C TYR A 158 33.37 -26.20 -36.47
N ASP A 159 32.81 -27.41 -36.52
CA ASP A 159 31.83 -27.91 -35.57
C ASP A 159 32.41 -27.94 -34.15
N LEU A 160 33.68 -28.34 -34.00
CA LEU A 160 34.40 -28.33 -32.72
C LEU A 160 34.69 -26.92 -32.20
N ALA A 161 34.99 -25.96 -33.08
CA ALA A 161 35.15 -24.55 -32.70
C ALA A 161 33.81 -23.92 -32.31
N ASN A 162 32.78 -24.11 -33.13
CA ASN A 162 31.42 -23.59 -32.94
C ASN A 162 30.77 -24.15 -31.66
N SER A 163 30.93 -25.45 -31.38
CA SER A 163 30.45 -26.07 -30.13
C SER A 163 31.26 -25.67 -28.89
N LYS A 164 32.52 -25.23 -29.04
CA LYS A 164 33.33 -24.65 -27.96
C LYS A 164 33.19 -23.14 -27.80
N TYR A 165 32.45 -22.47 -28.70
CA TYR A 165 32.33 -21.00 -28.71
C TYR A 165 30.90 -20.48 -28.84
N THR A 166 29.92 -21.19 -28.27
CA THR A 166 28.72 -20.52 -27.78
C THR A 166 29.06 -19.84 -26.45
N ALA A 167 29.30 -18.53 -26.50
CA ALA A 167 29.50 -17.67 -25.35
C ALA A 167 28.18 -17.50 -24.56
N GLN A 168 27.79 -18.56 -23.85
CA GLN A 168 26.67 -18.52 -22.91
C GLN A 168 27.09 -17.73 -21.66
N ASP A 169 26.27 -16.77 -21.23
CA ASP A 169 26.43 -16.13 -19.93
C ASP A 169 26.29 -17.18 -18.82
N ALA A 170 27.08 -17.02 -17.75
CA ALA A 170 27.00 -17.85 -16.56
C ALA A 170 25.76 -17.49 -15.73
N SER A 171 25.17 -18.49 -15.08
CA SER A 171 24.14 -18.31 -14.06
C SER A 171 24.44 -19.17 -12.83
N PRO A 172 23.76 -18.96 -11.69
CA PRO A 172 23.91 -19.81 -10.50
C PRO A 172 23.65 -21.31 -10.75
N THR A 173 23.00 -21.69 -11.85
CA THR A 173 22.71 -23.08 -12.25
C THR A 173 23.39 -23.51 -13.55
N GLN A 174 24.02 -22.60 -14.29
CA GLN A 174 24.60 -22.86 -15.62
C GLN A 174 26.05 -22.36 -15.71
N LYS A 175 26.97 -23.24 -16.09
CA LYS A 175 28.37 -22.89 -16.38
C LYS A 175 28.44 -22.10 -17.69
N GLY A 176 29.11 -20.95 -17.67
CA GLY A 176 29.25 -20.04 -18.80
C GLY A 176 30.36 -19.01 -18.57
N LEU A 177 30.35 -17.92 -19.34
CA LEU A 177 31.23 -16.77 -19.13
C LEU A 177 30.59 -15.81 -18.11
N VAL A 178 31.38 -15.32 -17.15
CA VAL A 178 30.89 -14.38 -16.12
C VAL A 178 31.23 -12.95 -16.54
N GLN A 179 30.24 -12.07 -16.59
CA GLN A 179 30.44 -10.64 -16.88
C GLN A 179 31.02 -9.92 -15.65
N LEU A 180 31.92 -8.94 -15.85
CA LEU A 180 32.56 -8.21 -14.74
C LEU A 180 31.90 -6.85 -14.48
N ALA A 181 31.32 -6.69 -13.30
CA ALA A 181 30.75 -5.43 -12.82
C ALA A 181 31.79 -4.58 -12.09
N ASN A 182 31.99 -3.35 -12.56
CA ASN A 182 32.91 -2.38 -11.95
C ASN A 182 32.19 -1.35 -11.05
N ASN A 183 31.18 -1.81 -10.30
CA ASN A 183 30.44 -1.03 -9.31
C ASN A 183 30.10 -1.90 -8.08
N LEU A 184 29.51 -1.31 -7.04
CA LEU A 184 29.07 -2.00 -5.81
C LEU A 184 27.53 -1.93 -5.63
N THR A 185 26.79 -1.80 -6.73
CA THR A 185 25.34 -1.49 -6.71
C THR A 185 24.50 -2.43 -7.59
N THR A 186 25.13 -3.42 -8.25
CA THR A 186 24.44 -4.43 -9.05
C THR A 186 24.01 -5.62 -8.17
N ASP A 187 22.81 -6.11 -8.41
CA ASP A 187 22.21 -7.32 -7.83
C ASP A 187 22.14 -8.49 -8.85
N ASP A 188 22.39 -8.20 -10.12
CA ASP A 188 22.45 -9.15 -11.24
C ASP A 188 23.35 -10.38 -10.97
N ALA A 189 22.71 -11.54 -10.81
CA ALA A 189 23.33 -12.82 -10.51
C ALA A 189 24.18 -13.44 -11.65
N THR A 190 24.26 -12.79 -12.82
CA THR A 190 25.17 -13.19 -13.93
C THR A 190 26.54 -12.51 -13.86
N LYS A 191 26.70 -11.54 -12.94
CA LYS A 191 27.88 -10.66 -12.85
C LYS A 191 28.73 -10.93 -11.60
N ALA A 192 30.04 -10.90 -11.77
CA ALA A 192 31.00 -10.87 -10.65
C ALA A 192 31.67 -9.50 -10.54
N LEU A 193 32.12 -9.14 -9.33
CA LEU A 193 32.83 -7.89 -9.09
C LEU A 193 34.23 -7.91 -9.73
N THR A 194 34.69 -6.77 -10.27
CA THR A 194 36.11 -6.63 -10.66
C THR A 194 37.03 -6.73 -9.43
N ALA A 195 38.28 -7.12 -9.66
CA ALA A 195 39.32 -7.07 -8.62
C ALA A 195 39.47 -5.65 -8.01
N ALA A 196 39.23 -4.59 -8.78
CA ALA A 196 39.23 -3.22 -8.27
C ALA A 196 38.10 -2.97 -7.25
N GLN A 197 36.89 -3.50 -7.49
CA GLN A 197 35.80 -3.46 -6.53
C GLN A 197 36.04 -4.38 -5.33
N GLY A 198 36.65 -5.55 -5.53
CA GLY A 198 37.11 -6.41 -4.43
C GLY A 198 38.09 -5.69 -3.50
N VAL A 199 39.05 -4.95 -4.06
CA VAL A 199 39.96 -4.09 -3.28
C VAL A 199 39.25 -2.89 -2.66
N ALA A 200 38.21 -2.33 -3.29
CA ALA A 200 37.39 -1.27 -2.70
C ALA A 200 36.58 -1.76 -1.49
N ILE A 201 36.02 -2.98 -1.55
CA ILE A 201 35.40 -3.66 -0.40
C ILE A 201 36.46 -3.92 0.67
N LYS A 202 37.62 -4.49 0.31
CA LYS A 202 38.69 -4.77 1.28
C LYS A 202 39.12 -3.49 2.02
N ARG A 203 39.34 -2.37 1.32
CA ARG A 203 39.66 -1.06 1.93
C ARG A 203 38.56 -0.50 2.84
N ARG A 204 37.29 -0.93 2.68
CA ARG A 204 36.19 -0.57 3.59
C ARG A 204 36.12 -1.53 4.79
N LEU A 205 36.41 -2.81 4.61
CA LEU A 205 36.48 -3.81 5.67
C LEU A 205 37.71 -3.61 6.57
N ASP A 206 38.87 -3.29 5.98
CA ASP A 206 40.13 -2.94 6.67
C ASP A 206 39.99 -1.69 7.55
N LYS A 207 38.96 -0.86 7.31
CA LYS A 207 38.57 0.30 8.12
C LYS A 207 37.66 -0.04 9.31
N PHE A 208 37.17 -1.27 9.43
CA PHE A 208 36.33 -1.73 10.52
C PHE A 208 37.07 -2.81 11.31
N ILE A 209 37.87 -2.38 12.27
CA ILE A 209 38.78 -3.27 13.01
C ILE A 209 38.01 -4.00 14.12
N ILE A 210 38.09 -5.33 14.15
CA ILE A 210 37.77 -6.14 15.34
C ILE A 210 39.10 -6.61 15.94
N ASN A 211 39.69 -5.81 16.83
CA ASN A 211 40.97 -6.15 17.47
C ASN A 211 40.68 -6.98 18.73
N ASN A 212 40.97 -8.28 18.67
CA ASN A 212 40.83 -9.16 19.82
C ASN A 212 42.11 -9.19 20.66
N ASN A 213 41.98 -8.81 21.93
CA ASN A 213 43.09 -8.57 22.86
C ASN A 213 44.00 -7.40 22.46
N CYS A 214 43.38 -6.24 22.18
CA CYS A 214 44.04 -4.97 21.92
C CYS A 214 45.07 -4.63 23.02
N GLN A 215 46.30 -4.32 22.63
CA GLN A 215 47.38 -3.87 23.54
C GLN A 215 47.65 -2.37 23.43
N ASP A 216 47.00 -1.68 22.50
CA ASP A 216 47.21 -0.26 22.22
C ASP A 216 46.60 0.62 23.32
N ASP A 217 47.19 1.79 23.55
CA ASP A 217 46.62 2.78 24.45
C ASP A 217 45.29 3.30 23.87
N ALA A 218 44.21 3.35 24.65
CA ALA A 218 42.91 3.81 24.18
C ALA A 218 42.96 5.25 23.63
N ASP A 219 43.91 6.09 24.04
CA ASP A 219 44.09 7.43 23.48
C ASP A 219 44.60 7.43 22.04
N THR A 220 45.26 6.34 21.60
CA THR A 220 45.77 6.18 20.22
C THR A 220 44.72 5.61 19.25
N LEU A 221 43.61 5.08 19.76
CA LEU A 221 42.58 4.44 18.95
C LEU A 221 41.69 5.47 18.20
N VAL A 222 42.09 5.76 16.95
CA VAL A 222 41.45 6.73 16.03
C VAL A 222 40.96 6.08 14.72
N VAL A 223 40.79 4.76 14.69
CA VAL A 223 40.21 4.02 13.55
C VAL A 223 38.92 3.35 14.01
N ASP A 224 37.90 3.36 13.15
CA ASP A 224 36.58 2.82 13.47
C ASP A 224 36.65 1.30 13.71
N GLY A 225 35.96 0.84 14.75
CA GLY A 225 36.03 -0.57 15.13
C GLY A 225 35.62 -0.86 16.56
N ILE A 226 35.83 -2.12 16.95
CA ILE A 226 35.61 -2.66 18.28
C ILE A 226 36.90 -3.33 18.74
N TYR A 227 37.45 -2.82 19.84
CA TYR A 227 38.74 -3.23 20.40
C TYR A 227 38.46 -3.90 21.74
N SER A 228 38.70 -5.21 21.85
CA SER A 228 38.50 -5.95 23.10
C SER A 228 39.81 -5.99 23.90
N TYR A 229 39.75 -5.50 25.13
CA TYR A 229 40.82 -5.52 26.11
C TYR A 229 40.54 -6.63 27.13
N GLY A 230 41.43 -7.61 27.23
CA GLY A 230 41.32 -8.65 28.25
C GLY A 230 42.54 -9.55 28.32
N SER A 231 43.05 -9.78 29.53
CA SER A 231 44.29 -10.50 29.90
C SER A 231 45.64 -9.76 29.81
N GLY A 232 45.65 -8.46 29.51
CA GLY A 232 46.84 -7.60 29.61
C GLY A 232 46.88 -6.73 30.88
N ASP A 233 47.99 -6.02 31.10
CA ASP A 233 48.03 -4.90 32.07
C ASP A 233 47.23 -3.71 31.52
N MET A 234 46.19 -3.34 32.26
CA MET A 234 45.22 -2.30 31.89
C MET A 234 45.45 -0.98 32.62
N SER A 235 46.44 -0.91 33.52
CA SER A 235 46.74 0.30 34.31
C SER A 235 47.22 1.47 33.46
N ASN A 236 48.00 1.19 32.41
CA ASN A 236 48.61 2.18 31.50
C ASN A 236 48.00 2.14 30.08
N LYS A 237 46.66 2.11 29.99
CA LYS A 237 45.92 2.01 28.71
C LYS A 237 44.84 3.09 28.52
N ASN A 238 44.77 4.08 29.40
CA ASN A 238 43.73 5.12 29.46
C ASN A 238 42.29 4.57 29.33
N LEU A 239 42.03 3.41 29.94
CA LEU A 239 40.69 2.82 30.07
C LEU A 239 39.91 3.47 31.24
N PRO A 240 38.57 3.39 31.29
CA PRO A 240 37.78 4.04 32.34
C PRO A 240 38.12 3.58 33.76
N THR A 241 38.47 2.29 33.90
CA THR A 241 39.05 1.68 35.11
C THR A 241 39.96 0.52 34.69
N SER A 242 40.74 -0.06 35.62
CA SER A 242 41.58 -1.24 35.34
C SER A 242 40.77 -2.55 35.28
N HIS A 243 39.98 -2.71 34.23
CA HIS A 243 39.15 -3.88 33.96
C HIS A 243 39.10 -4.22 32.46
N ASN A 244 38.66 -5.42 32.11
CA ASN A 244 38.41 -5.82 30.73
C ASN A 244 37.28 -4.95 30.11
N TYR A 245 37.47 -4.45 28.89
CA TYR A 245 36.51 -3.59 28.17
C TYR A 245 36.40 -3.98 26.71
N TYR A 246 35.22 -3.77 26.13
CA TYR A 246 35.03 -3.59 24.69
C TYR A 246 34.97 -2.10 24.41
N VAL A 247 35.98 -1.53 23.75
CA VAL A 247 36.02 -0.12 23.35
C VAL A 247 35.60 -0.02 21.89
N GLN A 248 34.45 0.60 21.63
CA GLN A 248 34.03 0.99 20.29
C GLN A 248 34.59 2.37 19.98
N VAL A 249 35.21 2.53 18.81
CA VAL A 249 35.65 3.83 18.26
C VAL A 249 34.71 4.21 17.10
N ILE A 250 34.32 5.48 17.06
CA ILE A 250 33.40 6.04 16.06
C ILE A 250 33.94 7.41 15.60
N SER A 251 34.25 7.55 14.32
CA SER A 251 34.66 8.79 13.69
C SER A 251 33.52 9.82 13.61
N GLY A 252 33.88 11.09 13.68
CA GLY A 252 32.97 12.22 13.52
C GLY A 252 32.81 12.67 12.06
N ASP A 253 32.09 13.77 11.87
CA ASP A 253 31.95 14.44 10.57
C ASP A 253 33.25 15.09 10.08
N SER A 254 34.13 15.45 11.01
CA SER A 254 35.32 16.27 10.78
C SER A 254 36.62 15.47 11.02
N PRO A 255 37.66 15.61 10.18
CA PRO A 255 38.92 14.88 10.35
C PRO A 255 39.53 15.05 11.74
N GLY A 256 39.75 13.93 12.44
CA GLY A 256 40.30 13.93 13.79
C GLY A 256 39.28 13.98 14.92
N TRP A 257 37.99 14.18 14.62
CA TRP A 257 36.91 14.09 15.60
C TRP A 257 36.53 12.63 15.79
N HIS A 258 36.40 12.20 17.05
CA HIS A 258 36.11 10.81 17.40
C HIS A 258 35.31 10.72 18.70
N ARG A 259 34.48 9.67 18.82
CA ARG A 259 33.85 9.23 20.06
C ARG A 259 34.36 7.84 20.40
N GLN A 260 34.53 7.57 21.70
CA GLN A 260 34.76 6.22 22.21
C GLN A 260 33.66 5.84 23.19
N VAL A 261 33.25 4.57 23.13
CA VAL A 261 32.29 3.96 24.07
C VAL A 261 32.90 2.67 24.61
N ALA A 262 33.20 2.65 25.91
CA ALA A 262 33.78 1.50 26.60
C ALA A 262 32.70 0.75 27.40
N MET A 263 32.45 -0.50 27.03
CA MET A 263 31.51 -1.40 27.71
C MET A 263 32.31 -2.42 28.52
N ARG A 264 32.15 -2.44 29.85
CA ARG A 264 32.96 -3.31 30.73
C ARG A 264 32.54 -4.77 30.53
N ALA A 265 33.50 -5.65 30.27
CA ALA A 265 33.19 -7.06 30.09
C ALA A 265 32.61 -7.65 31.39
N TYR A 266 31.57 -8.48 31.24
CA TYR A 266 30.85 -9.13 32.36
C TYR A 266 30.19 -8.18 33.37
N SER A 267 29.95 -6.92 33.00
CA SER A 267 29.19 -5.95 33.81
C SER A 267 28.18 -5.17 32.95
N GLY A 268 27.26 -4.47 33.60
CA GLY A 268 26.40 -3.47 32.95
C GLY A 268 27.10 -2.13 32.67
N ASP A 269 28.31 -1.92 33.21
CA ASP A 269 28.97 -0.60 33.20
C ASP A 269 29.33 -0.13 31.78
N ARG A 270 29.00 1.13 31.48
CA ARG A 270 29.30 1.78 30.20
C ARG A 270 29.89 3.16 30.44
N TYR A 271 30.85 3.53 29.61
CA TYR A 271 31.51 4.83 29.66
C TYR A 271 31.62 5.41 28.25
N GLU A 272 31.54 6.73 28.14
CA GLU A 272 31.75 7.46 26.89
C GLU A 272 32.84 8.53 27.06
N ARG A 273 33.52 8.86 25.97
CA ARG A 273 34.36 10.05 25.84
C ARG A 273 34.47 10.51 24.39
N TYR A 274 34.99 11.71 24.17
CA TYR A 274 35.09 12.30 22.83
C TYR A 274 36.39 13.10 22.64
N LYS A 275 36.72 13.36 21.37
CA LYS A 275 37.83 14.19 20.92
C LYS A 275 37.33 15.06 19.76
N LEU A 276 37.58 16.38 19.82
CA LEU A 276 36.98 17.40 18.94
C LEU A 276 38.00 18.12 18.03
N SER A 277 39.15 17.51 17.76
CA SER A 277 40.12 17.97 16.76
C SER A 277 41.23 16.94 16.56
N PHE A 278 41.90 16.97 15.41
CA PHE A 278 43.00 16.05 15.06
C PHE A 278 44.10 15.96 16.13
N ASN A 279 44.61 17.12 16.57
CA ASN A 279 45.61 17.24 17.64
C ASN A 279 45.00 17.41 19.04
N GLY A 280 43.70 17.22 19.21
CA GLY A 280 43.03 17.36 20.51
C GLY A 280 43.36 16.21 21.47
N ASN A 281 43.35 16.52 22.76
CA ASN A 281 43.30 15.50 23.81
C ASN A 281 41.90 14.87 23.84
N TRP A 282 41.80 13.65 24.39
CA TRP A 282 40.50 13.06 24.72
C TRP A 282 39.88 13.72 25.94
N SER A 283 38.55 13.79 25.99
CA SER A 283 37.84 14.10 27.23
C SER A 283 38.05 12.99 28.27
N PRO A 284 37.92 13.30 29.57
CA PRO A 284 37.79 12.26 30.59
C PRO A 284 36.65 11.29 30.25
N TRP A 285 36.77 10.04 30.71
CA TRP A 285 35.69 9.06 30.62
C TRP A 285 34.53 9.46 31.54
N LYS A 286 33.34 9.55 30.97
CA LYS A 286 32.08 9.78 31.70
C LYS A 286 31.29 8.47 31.75
N ARG A 287 30.80 8.07 32.92
CA ARG A 287 29.89 6.91 33.03
C ARG A 287 28.55 7.23 32.35
N ALA A 288 28.07 6.28 31.55
CA ALA A 288 26.90 6.41 30.67
C ALA A 288 25.79 5.40 31.02
N ASP A 289 26.01 4.51 32.00
CA ASP A 289 24.99 3.63 32.56
C ASP A 289 24.37 4.20 33.86
N ILE A 290 23.17 3.71 34.21
CA ILE A 290 22.43 4.16 35.41
C ILE A 290 22.89 3.49 36.71
N GLY A 291 23.83 2.55 36.66
CA GLY A 291 24.33 1.76 37.81
C GLY A 291 25.19 2.56 38.81
N GLY A 292 25.22 3.89 38.67
CA GLY A 292 25.75 4.81 39.68
C GLY A 292 24.69 5.46 40.56
N LEU A 293 23.43 5.57 40.10
CA LEU A 293 22.40 6.37 40.79
C LEU A 293 21.77 5.66 42.01
N PHE A 294 21.70 4.33 41.98
CA PHE A 294 21.04 3.54 43.03
C PHE A 294 21.95 2.37 43.46
N GLY A 295 22.40 2.39 44.72
CA GLY A 295 23.29 1.37 45.28
C GLY A 295 22.79 0.79 46.59
N ARG A 296 23.04 -0.50 46.82
CA ARG A 296 22.85 -1.17 48.12
C ARG A 296 24.22 -1.59 48.63
N PHE A 297 24.60 -1.10 49.81
CA PHE A 297 25.86 -1.44 50.46
C PHE A 297 25.61 -2.00 51.86
N ASP A 298 25.92 -3.28 52.05
CA ASP A 298 25.71 -4.05 53.28
C ASP A 298 27.03 -4.52 53.94
N SER A 299 28.18 -4.01 53.49
CA SER A 299 29.48 -4.24 54.13
C SER A 299 29.65 -3.43 55.43
N LEU A 300 30.41 -3.97 56.39
CA LEU A 300 30.53 -3.39 57.73
C LEU A 300 31.48 -2.17 57.83
N ASN A 301 32.33 -1.94 56.82
CA ASN A 301 33.42 -0.96 56.86
C ASN A 301 33.15 0.31 56.04
N ILE A 302 31.88 0.70 55.88
CA ILE A 302 31.48 1.89 55.13
C ILE A 302 31.74 3.16 55.95
N ASN A 303 32.25 4.23 55.33
CA ASN A 303 32.32 5.56 55.92
C ASN A 303 31.52 6.56 55.08
N LEU A 304 30.54 7.24 55.68
CA LEU A 304 29.69 8.16 54.92
C LEU A 304 30.46 9.39 54.40
N ASN A 305 31.67 9.67 54.90
CA ASN A 305 32.47 10.80 54.43
C ASN A 305 33.03 10.64 53.01
N ASP A 306 33.03 9.42 52.49
CA ASP A 306 33.59 9.07 51.17
C ASP A 306 32.56 9.25 50.04
N PHE A 307 31.27 9.31 50.40
CA PHE A 307 30.14 9.45 49.48
C PHE A 307 29.96 10.92 49.05
N LYS A 308 30.78 11.36 48.09
CA LYS A 308 30.82 12.75 47.61
C LYS A 308 30.10 13.00 46.27
N SER A 309 29.69 11.93 45.58
CA SER A 309 29.01 11.96 44.26
C SER A 309 27.52 11.67 44.37
N ASP A 310 26.74 12.17 43.41
CA ASP A 310 25.28 11.97 43.33
C ASP A 310 24.86 10.50 43.45
N GLY A 311 23.83 10.23 44.26
CA GLY A 311 23.21 8.91 44.32
C GLY A 311 22.35 8.65 45.55
N VAL A 312 21.62 7.54 45.52
CA VAL A 312 20.75 7.07 46.60
C VAL A 312 21.22 5.69 47.07
N PHE A 313 21.49 5.58 48.37
CA PHE A 313 22.15 4.43 48.96
C PHE A 313 21.40 3.91 50.18
N SER A 314 21.08 2.61 50.21
CA SER A 314 20.59 1.96 51.44
C SER A 314 21.78 1.54 52.29
N ILE A 315 21.84 2.04 53.53
CA ILE A 315 22.96 1.89 54.45
C ILE A 315 22.52 1.06 55.67
N GLY A 316 23.07 -0.16 55.77
CA GLY A 316 22.89 -1.02 56.95
C GLY A 316 23.78 -0.57 58.12
N HIS A 317 25.09 -0.52 57.89
CA HIS A 317 26.10 -0.16 58.88
C HIS A 317 27.12 0.81 58.26
N ALA A 318 27.45 1.90 58.95
CA ALA A 318 28.48 2.84 58.52
C ALA A 318 29.04 3.66 59.70
N THR A 319 30.26 4.17 59.51
CA THR A 319 30.86 5.25 60.31
C THR A 319 30.46 6.63 59.77
N SER A 320 30.59 7.67 60.59
CA SER A 320 30.18 9.05 60.27
C SER A 320 28.67 9.29 60.01
N ARG A 321 27.81 8.34 60.40
CA ARG A 321 26.34 8.47 60.39
C ARG A 321 25.82 9.40 61.52
N PRO A 322 24.65 10.07 61.35
CA PRO A 322 24.13 11.01 62.35
C PRO A 322 23.72 10.34 63.66
N VAL A 323 23.12 9.15 63.57
CA VAL A 323 22.62 8.34 64.69
C VAL A 323 22.82 6.86 64.41
N ALA A 324 22.77 6.03 65.45
CA ALA A 324 23.21 4.62 65.41
C ALA A 324 22.26 3.63 64.69
N HIS A 325 21.38 4.09 63.80
CA HIS A 325 20.40 3.27 63.08
C HIS A 325 20.77 3.05 61.59
N SER A 326 20.09 2.11 60.94
CA SER A 326 20.06 1.94 59.48
C SER A 326 19.15 2.98 58.81
N GLY A 327 19.45 3.32 57.57
CA GLY A 327 18.79 4.42 56.88
C GLY A 327 19.10 4.49 55.39
N MET A 328 18.40 5.38 54.71
CA MET A 328 18.67 5.76 53.33
C MET A 328 19.52 7.03 53.34
N LEU A 329 20.70 6.94 52.72
CA LEU A 329 21.54 8.09 52.39
C LEU A 329 21.17 8.60 51.00
N PHE A 330 20.94 9.90 50.89
CA PHE A 330 20.74 10.62 49.65
C PHE A 330 21.87 11.65 49.51
N VAL A 331 22.56 11.64 48.38
CA VAL A 331 23.77 12.45 48.13
C VAL A 331 23.56 13.32 46.90
N LEU A 332 23.86 14.61 47.02
CA LEU A 332 23.93 15.55 45.90
C LEU A 332 25.27 16.28 45.92
N SER A 333 26.07 16.08 44.88
CA SER A 333 27.22 16.92 44.57
C SER A 333 26.75 18.22 43.93
N GLY A 334 27.25 19.36 44.42
CA GLY A 334 26.78 20.66 43.97
C GLY A 334 27.21 21.79 44.90
N GLY A 335 27.26 22.99 44.35
CA GLY A 335 27.64 24.21 45.06
C GLY A 335 27.45 25.44 44.19
N VAL A 336 27.68 26.60 44.80
CA VAL A 336 27.41 27.93 44.22
C VAL A 336 28.74 28.68 44.07
N GLU A 337 28.83 29.58 43.08
CA GLU A 337 29.97 30.52 42.91
C GLU A 337 31.37 29.83 42.92
N GLY A 338 31.50 28.72 42.20
CA GLY A 338 32.78 28.04 42.00
C GLY A 338 33.26 27.18 43.19
N ARG A 339 32.50 27.13 44.29
CA ARG A 339 32.75 26.14 45.36
C ARG A 339 32.14 24.80 44.97
N THR A 340 32.95 23.75 44.92
CA THR A 340 32.44 22.37 44.91
C THR A 340 32.05 21.96 46.33
N GLY A 341 31.01 21.14 46.45
CA GLY A 341 30.52 20.66 47.74
C GLY A 341 29.60 19.46 47.56
N THR A 342 29.18 18.88 48.69
CA THR A 342 28.25 17.75 48.70
C THR A 342 27.23 17.90 49.83
N LEU A 343 25.94 17.95 49.52
CA LEU A 343 24.87 17.73 50.48
C LEU A 343 24.70 16.22 50.70
N GLN A 344 24.60 15.81 51.97
CA GLN A 344 24.08 14.51 52.36
C GLN A 344 22.82 14.67 53.21
N ARG A 345 21.75 13.96 52.84
CA ARG A 345 20.56 13.76 53.67
C ARG A 345 20.47 12.29 54.07
N TYR A 346 20.20 12.00 55.34
CA TYR A 346 20.07 10.65 55.88
C TYR A 346 18.73 10.49 56.59
N THR A 347 17.89 9.59 56.09
CA THR A 347 16.54 9.31 56.62
C THR A 347 16.52 7.91 57.22
N LEU A 348 16.02 7.76 58.44
CA LEU A 348 15.97 6.48 59.13
C LEU A 348 14.85 5.59 58.55
N HIS A 349 15.08 4.28 58.42
CA HIS A 349 14.06 3.38 57.85
C HIS A 349 12.80 3.26 58.73
N ASN A 350 12.94 3.32 60.05
CA ASN A 350 11.85 3.02 61.00
C ASN A 350 11.42 4.24 61.84
N LYS A 351 11.79 5.46 61.44
CA LYS A 351 11.42 6.71 62.12
C LYS A 351 11.27 7.82 61.07
N GLN A 352 10.45 8.83 61.38
CA GLN A 352 10.35 10.04 60.55
C GLN A 352 11.56 11.00 60.70
N GLU A 353 12.61 10.58 61.43
CA GLU A 353 13.83 11.36 61.64
C GLU A 353 14.64 11.53 60.34
N CYS A 354 14.97 12.78 60.01
CA CYS A 354 15.78 13.16 58.86
C CYS A 354 16.92 14.08 59.30
N TYR A 355 18.12 13.80 58.80
CA TYR A 355 19.34 14.55 59.12
C TYR A 355 20.03 15.04 57.85
N GLU A 356 20.66 16.21 57.89
CA GLU A 356 21.42 16.80 56.78
C GLU A 356 22.81 17.30 57.22
N ARG A 357 23.78 17.25 56.30
CA ARG A 357 25.08 17.91 56.43
C ARG A 357 25.65 18.29 55.07
N TRP A 358 26.57 19.26 55.05
CA TRP A 358 27.28 19.67 53.85
C TRP A 358 28.79 19.40 53.96
N PHE A 359 29.42 19.02 52.86
CA PHE A 359 30.87 19.04 52.66
C PHE A 359 31.26 20.29 51.89
N ASP A 360 32.14 21.12 52.44
CA ASP A 360 32.77 22.22 51.72
C ASP A 360 34.16 21.76 51.22
N ALA A 361 34.36 21.76 49.91
CA ALA A 361 35.63 21.34 49.31
C ALA A 361 36.75 22.38 49.45
N SER A 362 36.43 23.65 49.72
CA SER A 362 37.43 24.72 49.92
C SER A 362 38.16 24.60 51.26
N THR A 363 37.49 24.04 52.28
CA THR A 363 38.07 23.71 53.59
C THR A 363 38.29 22.20 53.80
N ASN A 364 37.89 21.37 52.84
CA ASN A 364 37.89 19.90 52.89
C ASN A 364 37.22 19.34 54.17
N SER A 365 36.15 19.97 54.63
CA SER A 365 35.49 19.67 55.92
C SER A 365 34.01 19.34 55.76
N TRP A 366 33.54 18.33 56.49
CA TRP A 366 32.11 18.09 56.70
C TRP A 366 31.57 18.97 57.83
N SER A 367 30.37 19.53 57.65
CA SER A 367 29.61 20.08 58.76
C SER A 367 29.15 18.97 59.71
N ASN A 368 28.78 19.36 60.93
CA ASN A 368 27.97 18.50 61.79
C ASN A 368 26.64 18.15 61.10
N TRP A 369 26.06 17.01 61.47
CA TRP A 369 24.70 16.64 61.08
C TRP A 369 23.68 17.50 61.85
N ALA A 370 22.82 18.21 61.14
CA ALA A 370 21.64 18.88 61.66
C ALA A 370 20.40 18.00 61.46
N ARG A 371 19.43 18.03 62.38
CA ARG A 371 18.14 17.36 62.22
C ARG A 371 17.14 18.32 61.57
N VAL A 372 16.34 17.83 60.62
CA VAL A 372 15.49 18.66 59.73
C VAL A 372 14.01 18.26 59.69
N ASP A 373 13.59 17.19 60.38
CA ASP A 373 12.19 16.77 60.47
C ASP A 373 11.36 17.57 61.49
N GLY A 374 11.00 18.79 61.12
CA GLY A 374 9.94 19.58 61.77
C GLY A 374 10.37 20.35 63.04
N ALA A 375 9.98 21.63 63.11
CA ALA A 375 10.14 22.45 64.31
C ALA A 375 8.91 22.34 65.22
N GLU A 376 9.10 22.43 66.54
CA GLU A 376 7.96 22.54 67.46
C GLU A 376 7.17 23.83 67.25
N TRP A 377 5.84 23.73 67.29
CA TRP A 377 4.90 24.82 67.06
C TRP A 377 5.03 26.01 68.03
N SER A 378 5.71 25.78 69.17
CA SER A 378 6.09 26.76 70.19
C SER A 378 7.14 27.78 69.72
N THR A 379 7.85 27.51 68.61
CA THR A 379 9.06 28.27 68.21
C THR A 379 8.86 29.28 67.08
N LEU A 380 7.70 29.28 66.42
CA LEU A 380 7.41 30.13 65.26
C LEU A 380 6.86 31.51 65.71
N ARG A 381 7.60 32.59 65.45
CA ARG A 381 7.25 33.95 65.94
C ARG A 381 6.11 34.64 65.19
N ASP A 382 5.93 34.35 63.90
CA ASP A 382 5.06 35.13 63.01
C ASP A 382 3.92 34.25 62.47
N LYS A 383 2.72 34.36 63.04
CA LYS A 383 1.52 33.64 62.61
C LYS A 383 0.49 34.58 61.96
N PRO A 384 -0.21 34.17 60.88
CA PRO A 384 -1.30 34.96 60.30
C PRO A 384 -2.48 35.16 61.27
N THR A 385 -3.20 36.27 61.10
CA THR A 385 -4.33 36.67 61.97
C THR A 385 -5.64 36.93 61.20
N THR A 386 -5.70 36.64 59.90
CA THR A 386 -6.89 36.82 59.05
C THR A 386 -7.18 35.56 58.24
N VAL A 387 -8.45 35.36 57.85
CA VAL A 387 -8.92 34.15 57.13
C VAL A 387 -8.20 33.96 55.78
N ASP A 388 -7.89 35.05 55.07
CA ASP A 388 -7.09 35.02 53.84
C ASP A 388 -5.69 34.43 54.09
N GLY A 389 -5.09 34.73 55.26
CA GLY A 389 -3.83 34.15 55.72
C GLY A 389 -3.88 32.67 56.10
N PHE A 390 -5.07 32.05 56.11
CA PHE A 390 -5.28 30.61 56.27
C PHE A 390 -5.78 29.91 54.98
N GLY A 391 -5.94 30.64 53.88
CA GLY A 391 -6.27 30.07 52.57
C GLY A 391 -7.70 29.55 52.40
N ILE A 392 -8.65 29.98 53.24
CA ILE A 392 -10.06 29.58 53.16
C ILE A 392 -10.79 30.57 52.23
N THR A 393 -11.23 30.10 51.05
CA THR A 393 -11.66 30.96 49.94
C THR A 393 -13.17 30.98 49.66
N ASP A 394 -13.97 30.19 50.38
CA ASP A 394 -15.41 29.99 50.15
C ASP A 394 -16.31 30.75 51.15
N ALA A 395 -15.72 31.42 52.15
CA ALA A 395 -16.45 32.25 53.11
C ALA A 395 -16.80 33.64 52.55
N VAL A 396 -18.07 34.07 52.72
CA VAL A 396 -18.51 35.42 52.36
C VAL A 396 -17.93 36.45 53.33
N LYS A 397 -17.24 37.47 52.82
CA LYS A 397 -16.62 38.51 53.66
C LYS A 397 -17.67 39.48 54.20
N LYS A 398 -17.69 39.65 55.52
CA LYS A 398 -18.46 40.68 56.25
C LYS A 398 -17.51 41.76 56.76
N THR A 399 -17.89 43.03 56.62
CA THR A 399 -17.13 44.19 57.12
C THR A 399 -18.13 45.23 57.63
N GLY A 400 -18.16 45.43 58.95
CA GLY A 400 -19.33 46.03 59.61
C GLY A 400 -20.58 45.24 59.24
N ASP A 401 -21.65 45.93 58.84
CA ASP A 401 -22.89 45.31 58.38
C ASP A 401 -22.99 45.06 56.87
N THR A 402 -21.95 45.39 56.12
CA THR A 402 -21.87 45.02 54.70
C THR A 402 -21.35 43.60 54.55
N MET A 403 -22.01 42.79 53.71
CA MET A 403 -21.49 41.52 53.21
C MET A 403 -21.22 41.65 51.70
N THR A 404 -20.05 41.22 51.24
CA THR A 404 -19.65 41.34 49.83
C THR A 404 -19.28 39.97 49.25
N GLY A 405 -20.09 39.48 48.32
CA GLY A 405 -19.90 38.19 47.66
C GLY A 405 -21.23 37.61 47.16
N ILE A 406 -21.18 36.45 46.49
CA ILE A 406 -22.38 35.67 46.14
C ILE A 406 -22.72 34.77 47.34
N LEU A 407 -23.94 34.89 47.87
CA LEU A 407 -24.46 34.01 48.92
C LEU A 407 -25.31 32.91 48.28
N ASN A 408 -24.75 31.70 48.18
CA ASN A 408 -25.47 30.53 47.69
C ASN A 408 -26.27 29.87 48.83
N ILE A 409 -27.60 30.03 48.81
CA ILE A 409 -28.52 29.34 49.74
C ILE A 409 -29.01 28.06 49.05
N ASN A 410 -28.65 26.90 49.60
CA ASN A 410 -29.04 25.59 49.08
C ASN A 410 -29.80 24.79 50.15
N HIS A 411 -31.08 25.14 50.35
CA HIS A 411 -31.95 24.57 51.38
C HIS A 411 -33.42 24.53 50.90
N ALA A 412 -34.26 23.66 51.47
CA ALA A 412 -35.65 23.50 51.03
C ALA A 412 -36.45 24.82 51.20
N ALA A 413 -36.51 25.33 52.43
CA ALA A 413 -36.74 26.75 52.69
C ALA A 413 -35.51 27.57 52.26
N SER A 414 -35.55 28.16 51.06
CA SER A 414 -34.57 29.14 50.58
C SER A 414 -35.18 30.54 50.57
N TYR A 415 -34.87 31.33 51.59
CA TYR A 415 -35.25 32.74 51.70
C TYR A 415 -34.18 33.54 52.47
N LEU A 416 -34.23 34.87 52.32
CA LEU A 416 -33.59 35.84 53.21
C LEU A 416 -34.69 36.58 54.00
N ARG A 417 -34.49 36.78 55.31
CA ARG A 417 -35.44 37.52 56.18
C ARG A 417 -34.74 38.67 56.91
N GLY A 418 -35.38 39.83 56.89
CA GLY A 418 -35.01 40.96 57.73
C GLY A 418 -35.73 40.90 59.07
N LYS A 419 -35.00 41.21 60.13
CA LYS A 419 -35.53 41.33 61.49
C LYS A 419 -35.34 42.75 62.02
N ASN A 420 -36.28 43.21 62.84
CA ASN A 420 -36.22 44.45 63.59
C ASN A 420 -36.54 44.15 65.06
N ASN A 421 -35.60 44.41 65.97
CA ASN A 421 -35.67 43.99 67.38
C ASN A 421 -36.10 42.51 67.55
N ASP A 422 -35.42 41.62 66.82
CA ASP A 422 -35.69 40.18 66.72
C ASP A 422 -37.06 39.72 66.21
N VAL A 423 -37.99 40.63 65.93
CA VAL A 423 -39.25 40.33 65.22
C VAL A 423 -38.99 40.31 63.71
N ASP A 424 -39.63 39.39 62.98
CA ASP A 424 -39.52 39.34 61.51
C ASP A 424 -40.31 40.49 60.86
N ASP A 425 -39.62 41.27 60.02
CA ASP A 425 -40.11 42.51 59.43
C ASP A 425 -40.45 42.34 57.93
N TRP A 426 -39.59 41.64 57.21
CA TRP A 426 -39.78 41.29 55.79
C TRP A 426 -39.05 40.00 55.42
N PHE A 427 -39.44 39.37 54.31
CA PHE A 427 -38.66 38.30 53.68
C PHE A 427 -38.72 38.33 52.15
N VAL A 428 -37.72 37.70 51.53
CA VAL A 428 -37.63 37.45 50.08
C VAL A 428 -37.20 36.01 49.85
N GLY A 429 -37.98 35.25 49.07
CA GLY A 429 -37.64 33.87 48.70
C GLY A 429 -38.84 32.95 48.59
N ARG A 430 -38.61 31.64 48.70
CA ARG A 430 -39.68 30.62 48.67
C ARG A 430 -40.55 30.73 49.92
N VAL A 431 -41.87 30.72 49.73
CA VAL A 431 -42.83 30.88 50.84
C VAL A 431 -42.88 29.63 51.75
N ARG A 432 -42.67 28.44 51.18
CA ARG A 432 -42.68 27.14 51.87
C ARG A 432 -41.76 26.15 51.16
N ASP A 433 -41.27 25.16 51.89
CA ASP A 433 -40.35 24.11 51.42
C ASP A 433 -40.88 23.32 50.21
N ASN A 434 -42.20 23.14 50.11
CA ASN A 434 -42.91 22.45 49.05
C ASN A 434 -43.51 23.38 47.97
N ASP A 435 -43.26 24.68 48.06
CA ASP A 435 -43.86 25.73 47.24
C ASP A 435 -42.79 26.39 46.37
N ASN A 436 -42.92 26.34 45.05
CA ASN A 436 -41.92 26.91 44.12
C ASN A 436 -42.15 28.41 43.87
N ASP A 437 -43.26 28.97 44.36
CA ASP A 437 -43.57 30.38 44.19
C ASP A 437 -42.58 31.24 45.03
N VAL A 438 -42.06 32.30 44.41
CA VAL A 438 -41.10 33.23 45.04
C VAL A 438 -41.83 34.50 45.43
N ALA A 439 -41.75 34.89 46.71
CA ALA A 439 -42.42 36.07 47.22
C ALA A 439 -41.45 37.12 47.76
N LEU A 440 -41.91 38.37 47.71
CA LEU A 440 -41.43 39.51 48.48
C LEU A 440 -42.57 39.93 49.41
N VAL A 441 -42.35 39.90 50.72
CA VAL A 441 -43.39 40.21 51.73
C VAL A 441 -42.84 41.12 52.82
N SER A 442 -43.60 42.15 53.19
CA SER A 442 -43.44 42.91 54.44
C SER A 442 -44.55 42.52 55.41
N TYR A 443 -44.15 42.08 56.61
CA TYR A 443 -45.05 41.75 57.69
C TYR A 443 -45.61 43.01 58.36
N GLN A 444 -44.78 44.03 58.59
CA GLN A 444 -45.21 45.30 59.20
C GLN A 444 -46.39 45.95 58.49
N TYR A 445 -46.41 45.89 57.15
CA TYR A 445 -47.45 46.51 56.32
C TYR A 445 -48.42 45.49 55.70
N SER A 446 -48.33 44.19 56.06
CA SER A 446 -49.10 43.08 55.47
C SER A 446 -49.22 43.17 53.95
N THR A 447 -48.08 43.32 53.26
CA THR A 447 -48.01 43.52 51.81
C THR A 447 -47.15 42.44 51.17
N GLY A 448 -47.64 41.81 50.10
CA GLY A 448 -46.93 40.74 49.40
C GLY A 448 -47.08 40.79 47.88
N VAL A 449 -46.01 40.46 47.17
CA VAL A 449 -46.00 40.16 45.73
C VAL A 449 -45.46 38.74 45.57
N HIS A 450 -46.18 37.90 44.85
CA HIS A 450 -45.89 36.48 44.64
C HIS A 450 -45.72 36.19 43.15
N LEU A 451 -44.53 35.70 42.78
CA LEU A 451 -44.20 35.23 41.44
C LEU A 451 -44.49 33.72 41.38
N LYS A 452 -45.51 33.35 40.60
CA LYS A 452 -45.90 31.96 40.37
C LYS A 452 -45.43 31.47 39.01
N ALA A 453 -45.53 30.16 38.78
CA ALA A 453 -45.15 29.54 37.50
C ALA A 453 -45.92 30.09 36.28
N ASP A 454 -47.15 30.57 36.47
CA ASP A 454 -48.05 31.04 35.41
C ASP A 454 -48.41 32.54 35.47
N ARG A 455 -48.26 33.19 36.64
CA ARG A 455 -48.77 34.55 36.90
C ARG A 455 -48.05 35.27 38.04
N VAL A 456 -48.30 36.58 38.15
CA VAL A 456 -47.93 37.39 39.32
C VAL A 456 -49.20 37.73 40.10
N GLU A 457 -49.20 37.43 41.40
CA GLU A 457 -50.25 37.84 42.34
C GLU A 457 -49.71 38.92 43.28
N SER A 458 -50.55 39.87 43.71
CA SER A 458 -50.22 40.76 44.82
C SER A 458 -51.47 41.17 45.60
N ASN A 459 -51.36 41.23 46.92
CA ASN A 459 -52.49 41.58 47.78
C ASN A 459 -52.79 43.10 47.83
N LYS A 460 -52.07 43.92 47.05
CA LYS A 460 -52.31 45.35 46.84
C LYS A 460 -52.00 45.70 45.37
N PRO A 461 -52.67 46.69 44.75
CA PRO A 461 -52.46 46.99 43.33
C PRO A 461 -51.05 47.52 43.06
N ILE A 462 -50.44 47.11 41.95
CA ILE A 462 -49.07 47.52 41.58
C ILE A 462 -49.14 48.76 40.68
N TYR A 463 -48.41 49.81 41.04
CA TYR A 463 -48.34 51.08 40.31
C TYR A 463 -46.94 51.33 39.75
N HIS A 464 -46.87 52.06 38.63
CA HIS A 464 -45.64 52.68 38.11
C HIS A 464 -45.89 54.18 37.98
N GLY A 465 -45.26 54.96 38.86
CA GLY A 465 -45.67 56.34 39.11
C GLY A 465 -47.11 56.39 39.64
N THR A 466 -47.95 57.25 39.05
CA THR A 466 -49.38 57.35 39.36
C THR A 466 -50.26 56.29 38.66
N ASN A 467 -49.72 55.56 37.68
CA ASN A 467 -50.50 54.66 36.84
C ASN A 467 -50.55 53.26 37.46
N LYS A 468 -51.76 52.70 37.62
CA LYS A 468 -51.90 51.29 38.00
C LYS A 468 -51.48 50.40 36.81
N VAL A 469 -50.59 49.45 37.04
CA VAL A 469 -50.03 48.56 36.00
C VAL A 469 -50.53 47.13 36.15
N PHE A 470 -50.76 46.67 37.38
CA PHE A 470 -51.52 45.44 37.65
C PHE A 470 -52.68 45.74 38.60
N ASP A 471 -53.89 45.70 38.05
CA ASP A 471 -55.05 45.05 38.69
C ASP A 471 -55.04 43.55 38.29
N GLU A 472 -55.90 42.75 38.92
CA GLU A 472 -55.94 41.29 38.72
C GLU A 472 -56.59 40.86 37.37
N GLY A 473 -55.85 40.92 36.23
CA GLY A 473 -56.12 40.09 35.01
C GLY A 473 -55.66 40.55 33.58
N ASN A 474 -55.09 39.59 32.79
CA ASN A 474 -54.92 39.49 31.28
C ASN A 474 -53.67 40.11 30.52
N LEU A 475 -53.06 39.44 29.49
CA LEU A 475 -51.75 39.75 28.74
C LEU A 475 -51.52 39.06 27.32
N LEU A 476 -50.67 39.55 26.30
CA LEU A 476 -50.04 38.85 25.04
C LEU A 476 -48.92 39.65 24.13
N PRO A 477 -48.06 39.09 23.15
CA PRO A 477 -46.80 39.68 22.42
C PRO A 477 -46.33 39.38 20.85
N VAL A 478 -45.24 39.99 20.18
CA VAL A 478 -44.63 39.77 18.73
C VAL A 478 -43.29 40.61 18.29
N LYS A 479 -42.40 40.64 17.16
CA LYS A 479 -41.73 39.84 15.98
C LYS A 479 -40.36 40.44 15.25
N GLN A 480 -39.97 40.28 13.90
CA GLN A 480 -38.53 40.29 13.26
C GLN A 480 -38.25 40.43 11.63
N ILE A 481 -37.00 40.74 11.03
CA ILE A 481 -36.27 40.28 9.67
C ILE A 481 -35.53 41.27 8.56
N ASN A 482 -34.40 40.88 7.80
CA ASN A 482 -33.88 41.15 6.32
C ASN A 482 -32.43 41.77 5.80
N LEU A 483 -31.91 41.60 4.50
CA LEU A 483 -30.51 41.99 3.85
C LEU A 483 -30.29 42.17 2.21
N ARG A 484 -29.10 42.61 1.58
CA ARG A 484 -28.73 42.72 0.03
C ARG A 484 -27.23 43.01 -0.58
N SER A 485 -26.93 43.16 -1.95
CA SER A 485 -25.55 43.19 -2.73
C SER A 485 -25.38 43.55 -4.33
N HIS A 486 -24.22 44.05 -5.00
CA HIS A 486 -23.82 44.06 -6.53
C HIS A 486 -22.49 44.83 -7.15
N ILE A 487 -21.96 44.62 -8.44
CA ILE A 487 -21.27 45.51 -9.54
C ILE A 487 -20.16 44.87 -10.55
N PRO A 488 -19.92 45.28 -11.87
CA PRO A 488 -18.94 44.69 -12.88
C PRO A 488 -18.08 45.58 -13.89
N ASN A 489 -16.98 45.08 -14.55
CA ASN A 489 -16.63 45.09 -16.05
C ASN A 489 -15.16 44.67 -16.51
N THR A 490 -15.01 44.16 -17.76
CA THR A 490 -13.83 43.92 -18.67
C THR A 490 -12.52 43.16 -18.25
N GLN A 491 -12.47 41.85 -18.50
CA GLN A 491 -11.45 41.18 -19.37
C GLN A 491 -12.08 39.88 -19.91
N ILE A 492 -11.92 39.55 -21.21
CA ILE A 492 -12.37 38.24 -21.74
C ILE A 492 -11.29 37.19 -21.52
N GLU A 493 -11.17 36.75 -20.26
CA GLU A 493 -10.59 35.46 -19.94
C GLU A 493 -11.64 34.35 -20.20
N TYR A 494 -11.23 33.08 -20.25
CA TYR A 494 -12.15 31.95 -20.06
C TYR A 494 -12.58 31.83 -18.58
N GLN A 495 -12.93 32.95 -17.95
CA GLN A 495 -13.26 33.07 -16.52
C GLN A 495 -14.54 32.32 -16.13
N ASN A 496 -15.40 32.00 -17.11
CA ASN A 496 -16.69 31.35 -16.91
C ASN A 496 -16.98 30.23 -17.93
N ALA A 497 -15.94 29.58 -18.49
CA ALA A 497 -16.14 28.29 -19.14
C ALA A 497 -16.40 27.24 -18.04
N THR A 498 -17.62 26.74 -17.91
CA THR A 498 -17.92 25.73 -16.90
C THR A 498 -17.25 24.41 -17.28
N PRO A 499 -16.87 23.54 -16.31
CA PRO A 499 -16.33 22.20 -16.61
C PRO A 499 -17.26 21.29 -17.43
N THR A 500 -18.50 21.72 -17.65
CA THR A 500 -19.49 21.10 -18.52
C THR A 500 -19.17 21.28 -20.01
N GLU A 501 -18.58 22.41 -20.41
CA GLU A 501 -18.50 22.88 -21.81
C GLU A 501 -17.19 22.49 -22.53
N LEU A 502 -16.30 21.77 -21.85
CA LEU A 502 -14.98 21.37 -22.36
C LEU A 502 -14.99 19.95 -22.96
N PRO A 503 -14.26 19.68 -24.07
CA PRO A 503 -14.18 18.35 -24.67
C PRO A 503 -13.55 17.29 -23.75
N MET A 504 -14.02 16.04 -23.86
CA MET A 504 -13.44 14.90 -23.13
C MET A 504 -11.96 14.70 -23.48
N GLY A 505 -11.13 14.49 -22.45
CA GLY A 505 -9.69 14.27 -22.60
C GLY A 505 -8.85 15.54 -22.83
N SER A 506 -9.44 16.74 -22.73
CA SER A 506 -8.69 17.99 -22.80
C SER A 506 -7.73 18.15 -21.61
N TYR A 507 -6.43 18.24 -21.89
CA TYR A 507 -5.41 18.66 -20.94
C TYR A 507 -5.44 20.19 -20.84
N ILE A 508 -5.39 20.73 -19.62
CA ILE A 508 -5.31 22.18 -19.40
C ILE A 508 -4.12 22.47 -18.47
N GLY A 509 -3.16 23.23 -18.99
CA GLY A 509 -2.10 23.82 -18.19
C GLY A 509 -2.60 25.14 -17.60
N PHE A 510 -2.65 25.24 -16.27
CA PHE A 510 -3.17 26.41 -15.60
C PHE A 510 -2.04 27.40 -15.31
N THR A 511 -2.00 28.48 -16.11
CA THR A 511 -1.15 29.65 -15.86
C THR A 511 -1.53 30.33 -14.54
N THR A 512 -0.63 31.16 -14.01
CA THR A 512 -0.59 31.70 -12.64
C THR A 512 -1.74 32.63 -12.21
N ASN A 513 -2.90 32.61 -12.87
CA ASN A 513 -4.12 33.36 -12.53
C ASN A 513 -5.43 32.56 -12.72
N ALA A 514 -5.39 31.28 -13.09
CA ALA A 514 -6.61 30.53 -13.41
C ALA A 514 -7.47 30.24 -12.16
N GLN A 515 -8.69 30.78 -12.12
CA GLN A 515 -9.64 30.55 -11.02
C GLN A 515 -10.52 29.32 -11.28
N LEU A 516 -10.13 28.17 -10.74
CA LEU A 516 -10.98 26.96 -10.71
C LEU A 516 -11.92 26.91 -9.49
N SER A 517 -11.82 27.89 -8.59
CA SER A 517 -12.91 28.31 -7.69
C SER A 517 -12.61 29.70 -7.11
N GLY A 518 -13.66 30.44 -6.79
CA GLY A 518 -13.61 31.87 -6.44
C GLY A 518 -13.06 32.21 -5.05
N ASN A 519 -11.89 31.67 -4.68
CA ASN A 519 -11.00 32.26 -3.66
C ASN A 519 -9.59 31.61 -3.68
N GLY A 520 -9.05 31.37 -4.87
CA GLY A 520 -7.67 30.91 -5.04
C GLY A 520 -7.10 31.24 -6.40
N VAL A 521 -5.91 31.84 -6.42
CA VAL A 521 -5.05 31.91 -7.61
C VAL A 521 -4.33 30.58 -7.74
N PHE A 522 -4.73 29.75 -8.71
CA PHE A 522 -4.12 28.44 -8.93
C PHE A 522 -3.07 28.50 -10.04
N SER A 523 -1.95 27.82 -9.78
CA SER A 523 -0.91 27.49 -10.75
C SER A 523 -0.73 25.98 -10.71
N GLY A 524 -0.69 25.29 -11.84
CA GLY A 524 -0.48 23.84 -11.84
C GLY A 524 -1.14 23.09 -13.00
N TRP A 525 -1.32 21.79 -12.80
CA TRP A 525 -1.85 20.86 -13.80
C TRP A 525 -3.09 20.16 -13.27
N GLY A 526 -4.07 19.93 -14.14
CA GLY A 526 -5.31 19.26 -13.79
C GLY A 526 -5.92 18.50 -14.96
N PHE A 527 -6.71 17.49 -14.62
CA PHE A 527 -7.33 16.56 -15.56
C PHE A 527 -8.85 16.52 -15.33
N VAL A 528 -9.62 16.46 -16.42
CA VAL A 528 -11.08 16.28 -16.38
C VAL A 528 -11.44 15.01 -17.13
N SER A 529 -11.94 14.01 -16.40
CA SER A 529 -12.52 12.80 -16.97
C SER A 529 -14.02 12.78 -16.71
N LYS A 530 -14.81 12.57 -17.77
CA LYS A 530 -16.26 12.28 -17.70
C LYS A 530 -16.48 10.88 -18.26
N THR A 531 -17.21 10.03 -17.55
CA THR A 531 -17.70 8.75 -18.09
C THR A 531 -19.09 8.87 -18.72
N ASP A 532 -19.88 9.84 -18.27
CA ASP A 532 -21.18 10.22 -18.81
C ASP A 532 -21.52 11.68 -18.42
N ASN A 533 -22.70 12.17 -18.83
CA ASN A 533 -23.14 13.53 -18.57
C ASN A 533 -23.57 13.83 -17.11
N THR A 534 -23.35 12.91 -16.16
CA THR A 534 -23.64 13.14 -14.74
C THR A 534 -22.42 13.15 -13.83
N GLN A 535 -21.33 12.46 -14.16
CA GLN A 535 -20.14 12.39 -13.29
C GLN A 535 -18.85 12.84 -14.00
N ALA A 536 -18.17 13.82 -13.39
CA ALA A 536 -16.86 14.29 -13.79
C ALA A 536 -15.86 14.12 -12.63
N PHE A 537 -14.86 13.27 -12.80
CA PHE A 537 -13.71 13.20 -11.90
C PHE A 537 -12.77 14.37 -12.22
N ARG A 538 -12.47 15.19 -11.20
CA ARG A 538 -11.58 16.34 -11.31
C ARG A 538 -10.48 16.22 -10.26
N GLN A 539 -9.23 16.20 -10.73
CA GLN A 539 -8.04 16.21 -9.88
C GLN A 539 -7.13 17.36 -10.29
N ALA A 540 -6.65 18.11 -9.29
CA ALA A 540 -5.73 19.23 -9.46
C ALA A 540 -4.62 19.16 -8.40
N VAL A 541 -3.39 19.44 -8.83
CA VAL A 541 -2.19 19.38 -7.99
C VAL A 541 -1.43 20.71 -8.09
N ASN A 542 -1.10 21.27 -6.93
CA ASN A 542 -0.13 22.35 -6.76
C ASN A 542 0.91 21.88 -5.72
N PHE A 543 2.08 22.52 -5.68
CA PHE A 543 3.24 22.10 -4.87
C PHE A 543 2.91 21.81 -3.39
N ASP A 544 1.98 22.57 -2.79
CA ASP A 544 1.64 22.44 -1.36
C ASP A 544 0.33 21.65 -1.09
N ARG A 545 -0.52 21.38 -2.10
CA ARG A 545 -1.86 20.78 -1.89
C ARG A 545 -2.37 19.92 -3.06
N HIS A 546 -3.02 18.81 -2.69
CA HIS A 546 -3.81 17.95 -3.59
C HIS A 546 -5.31 18.23 -3.44
N PHE A 547 -6.01 18.32 -4.56
CA PHE A 547 -7.48 18.40 -4.61
C PHE A 547 -8.05 17.29 -5.51
N ALA A 548 -9.08 16.61 -5.02
CA ALA A 548 -9.85 15.64 -5.79
C ALA A 548 -11.34 15.81 -5.45
N GLN A 549 -12.19 15.85 -6.47
CA GLN A 549 -13.65 15.94 -6.29
C GLN A 549 -14.37 14.84 -7.06
N TRP A 550 -15.37 14.26 -6.40
CA TRP A 550 -16.41 13.43 -7.00
C TRP A 550 -17.76 14.17 -6.86
N GLY A 551 -18.57 14.23 -7.91
CA GLY A 551 -19.96 14.70 -7.83
C GLY A 551 -20.38 15.79 -8.82
N ASN A 552 -21.70 15.97 -8.90
CA ASN A 552 -22.38 16.53 -10.07
C ASN A 552 -22.54 18.06 -10.07
N ASN A 553 -22.12 18.76 -9.01
CA ASN A 553 -22.31 20.21 -8.85
C ASN A 553 -20.97 20.97 -8.93
N ALA A 554 -20.97 22.10 -9.63
CA ALA A 554 -19.76 22.88 -9.93
C ALA A 554 -19.47 24.04 -8.95
N SER A 555 -20.36 24.28 -7.98
CA SER A 555 -20.37 25.48 -7.12
C SER A 555 -19.58 25.37 -5.81
N GLY A 556 -18.73 24.36 -5.66
CA GLY A 556 -17.80 24.24 -4.53
C GLY A 556 -16.93 22.98 -4.61
N TRP A 557 -15.66 23.10 -4.24
CA TRP A 557 -14.78 21.94 -4.07
C TRP A 557 -15.13 21.24 -2.76
N GLY A 558 -15.82 20.11 -2.86
CA GLY A 558 -16.24 19.32 -1.70
C GLY A 558 -15.05 18.79 -0.91
N SER A 559 -15.02 19.07 0.40
CA SER A 559 -14.11 18.50 1.41
C SER A 559 -12.66 18.30 0.98
N VAL A 560 -11.88 19.40 1.01
CA VAL A 560 -10.43 19.28 1.13
C VAL A 560 -10.14 18.45 2.39
N HIS A 561 -9.45 17.31 2.24
CA HIS A 561 -9.08 16.45 3.37
C HIS A 561 -7.85 17.02 4.12
N GLU A 562 -7.95 18.29 4.51
CA GLU A 562 -6.87 19.11 5.10
C GLU A 562 -6.73 18.92 6.64
N TYR A 563 -7.30 17.83 7.18
CA TYR A 563 -7.56 17.68 8.62
C TYR A 563 -6.34 17.36 9.49
N PHE A 564 -5.23 16.89 8.91
CA PHE A 564 -4.02 16.46 9.65
C PHE A 564 -2.70 16.98 9.05
N MET A 565 -2.67 18.26 8.65
CA MET A 565 -1.41 18.94 8.33
C MET A 565 -0.82 19.63 9.56
N LEU A 566 0.51 19.59 9.69
CA LEU A 566 1.26 20.45 10.60
C LEU A 566 1.16 21.89 10.07
N ARG A 567 0.67 22.80 10.91
CA ARG A 567 0.51 24.22 10.63
C ARG A 567 1.71 25.01 11.20
N PRO A 568 1.91 26.27 10.78
CA PRO A 568 2.98 27.12 11.30
C PRO A 568 2.98 27.25 12.84
N ARG A 569 4.13 27.65 13.40
CA ARG A 569 4.25 27.93 14.84
C ARG A 569 3.32 29.07 15.24
N LEU A 570 2.77 29.00 16.44
CA LEU A 570 1.82 29.99 16.94
C LEU A 570 2.49 31.32 17.30
N GLU A 571 3.79 31.33 17.59
CA GLU A 571 4.57 32.51 17.93
C GLU A 571 3.87 33.40 18.98
N VAL A 572 3.44 34.61 18.65
CA VAL A 572 2.71 35.53 19.55
C VAL A 572 1.18 35.56 19.32
N SER A 573 0.64 34.59 18.58
CA SER A 573 -0.77 34.54 18.18
C SER A 573 -1.71 34.36 19.36
N ASN A 574 -2.83 35.08 19.34
CA ASN A 574 -3.97 34.89 20.23
C ASN A 574 -4.76 33.64 19.79
N LEU A 575 -4.99 32.69 20.71
CA LEU A 575 -5.68 31.43 20.38
C LEU A 575 -7.13 31.61 19.92
N ASN A 576 -7.75 32.77 20.17
CA ASN A 576 -9.10 33.04 19.68
C ASN A 576 -9.17 33.23 18.15
N ASP A 577 -8.05 33.59 17.52
CA ASP A 577 -7.99 33.83 16.08
C ASP A 577 -7.67 32.54 15.29
N VAL A 578 -7.18 31.50 15.98
CA VAL A 578 -6.77 30.21 15.40
C VAL A 578 -7.96 29.30 15.14
N THR A 579 -8.70 29.61 14.08
CA THR A 579 -9.94 28.91 13.67
C THR A 579 -9.75 27.85 12.57
N MET A 580 -8.55 27.72 11.99
CA MET A 580 -8.28 26.76 10.92
C MET A 580 -7.84 25.39 11.48
N CYS A 581 -8.43 24.30 10.98
CA CYS A 581 -8.13 22.94 11.43
C CYS A 581 -6.67 22.50 11.17
N GLY A 582 -6.11 21.69 12.06
CA GLY A 582 -4.75 21.14 11.96
C GLY A 582 -4.01 21.10 13.30
N VAL A 583 -2.72 20.77 13.27
CA VAL A 583 -1.85 20.70 14.45
C VAL A 583 -0.86 21.85 14.45
N TYR A 584 -0.83 22.64 15.52
CA TYR A 584 0.06 23.79 15.70
C TYR A 584 0.97 23.59 16.92
N SER A 585 2.12 24.24 16.93
CA SER A 585 3.05 24.25 18.07
C SER A 585 3.22 25.66 18.63
N GLN A 586 3.07 25.79 19.96
CA GLN A 586 3.58 26.92 20.73
C GLN A 586 4.89 26.48 21.39
N VAL A 587 5.97 27.21 21.12
CA VAL A 587 7.35 26.83 21.46
C VAL A 587 7.92 27.56 22.67
N ALA A 588 7.22 28.57 23.20
CA ALA A 588 7.71 29.37 24.33
C ALA A 588 6.61 29.70 25.36
N ASN A 589 6.87 29.41 26.64
CA ASN A 589 5.98 29.78 27.76
C ASN A 589 5.69 31.30 27.79
N ALA A 590 6.70 32.11 27.44
CA ALA A 590 6.58 33.58 27.37
C ALA A 590 5.48 34.07 26.42
N ASN A 591 5.11 33.27 25.41
CA ASN A 591 4.06 33.61 24.45
C ASN A 591 2.75 32.84 24.69
N ALA A 592 2.79 31.76 25.48
CA ALA A 592 1.61 31.01 25.90
C ALA A 592 0.84 31.73 27.03
N GLN A 593 0.35 32.95 26.80
CA GLN A 593 -0.12 33.83 27.88
C GLN A 593 -1.65 33.92 27.97
N PRO A 594 -2.24 34.17 29.18
CA PRO A 594 -3.70 34.18 29.35
C PRO A 594 -4.40 35.33 28.61
N ASN A 595 -3.72 36.46 28.44
CA ASN A 595 -4.18 37.58 27.61
C ASN A 595 -4.20 37.24 26.10
N LEU A 596 -3.45 36.22 25.67
CA LEU A 596 -3.49 35.61 24.34
C LEU A 596 -4.41 34.36 24.31
N ASN A 597 -5.29 34.22 25.31
CA ASN A 597 -6.29 33.15 25.46
C ASN A 597 -5.72 31.72 25.56
N TYR A 598 -4.48 31.56 26.02
CA TYR A 598 -3.93 30.25 26.40
C TYR A 598 -4.55 29.77 27.73
N PRO A 599 -4.79 28.45 27.89
CA PRO A 599 -5.36 27.90 29.14
C PRO A 599 -4.35 27.82 30.30
N ALA A 600 -3.05 27.86 30.00
CA ALA A 600 -1.96 27.78 30.97
C ALA A 600 -0.74 28.57 30.45
N GLN A 601 0.10 29.06 31.37
CA GLN A 601 1.33 29.81 31.05
C GLN A 601 2.50 28.91 30.59
N GLU A 602 2.22 28.04 29.62
CA GLU A 602 3.10 26.92 29.25
C GLU A 602 3.03 26.60 27.75
N ALA A 603 4.20 26.38 27.13
CA ALA A 603 4.34 25.89 25.77
C ALA A 603 3.66 24.52 25.57
N GLY A 604 3.34 24.17 24.33
CA GLY A 604 2.50 23.00 24.05
C GLY A 604 1.98 22.91 22.63
N THR A 605 1.14 21.90 22.40
CA THR A 605 0.54 21.57 21.11
C THR A 605 -0.94 21.97 21.11
N LEU A 606 -1.36 22.70 20.08
CA LEU A 606 -2.77 23.00 19.82
C LEU A 606 -3.25 22.11 18.65
N LEU A 607 -4.26 21.30 18.91
CA LEU A 607 -5.05 20.60 17.90
C LEU A 607 -6.35 21.38 17.65
N VAL A 608 -6.67 21.66 16.38
CA VAL A 608 -7.93 22.32 15.98
C VAL A 608 -8.71 21.39 15.06
N THR A 609 -9.95 21.08 15.42
CA THR A 609 -10.85 20.15 14.71
C THR A 609 -12.18 20.81 14.36
N PRO A 610 -12.90 20.33 13.33
CA PRO A 610 -14.28 20.75 13.09
C PRO A 610 -15.20 20.24 14.22
N SER A 611 -16.25 21.00 14.54
CA SER A 611 -17.26 20.61 15.52
C SER A 611 -18.64 21.16 15.12
N ALA A 612 -19.71 20.68 15.76
CA ALA A 612 -21.10 20.88 15.32
C ALA A 612 -21.54 22.35 15.13
N TYR A 613 -20.88 23.30 15.79
CA TYR A 613 -21.16 24.75 15.70
C TYR A 613 -19.94 25.58 15.28
N GLY A 614 -18.96 24.96 14.61
CA GLY A 614 -17.75 25.59 14.09
C GLY A 614 -16.52 24.73 14.31
N TYR A 615 -15.75 25.06 15.35
CA TYR A 615 -14.46 24.44 15.64
C TYR A 615 -14.35 24.04 17.11
N GLN A 616 -13.48 23.08 17.39
CA GLN A 616 -13.02 22.73 18.72
C GLN A 616 -11.50 22.85 18.78
N GLN A 617 -10.99 23.34 19.91
CA GLN A 617 -9.57 23.41 20.21
C GLN A 617 -9.26 22.46 21.36
N GLU A 618 -8.18 21.68 21.24
CA GLU A 618 -7.56 20.96 22.33
C GLU A 618 -6.11 21.44 22.47
N TYR A 619 -5.70 21.88 23.66
CA TYR A 619 -4.34 22.28 23.98
C TYR A 619 -3.72 21.31 24.98
N THR A 620 -2.57 20.73 24.62
CA THR A 620 -1.77 19.88 25.51
C THR A 620 -0.48 20.61 25.87
N THR A 621 -0.26 20.88 27.15
CA THR A 621 0.97 21.51 27.64
C THR A 621 2.15 20.54 27.61
N PHE A 622 3.36 21.06 27.37
CA PHE A 622 4.55 20.23 27.09
C PHE A 622 5.18 19.58 28.33
N TYR A 623 5.26 20.30 29.45
CA TYR A 623 5.95 19.89 30.66
C TYR A 623 4.98 19.30 31.68
N SER A 624 3.87 19.99 31.95
CA SER A 624 2.84 19.51 32.89
C SER A 624 1.88 18.47 32.28
N ASN A 625 1.94 18.21 30.97
CA ASN A 625 1.09 17.27 30.23
C ASN A 625 -0.42 17.50 30.40
N LYS A 626 -0.81 18.70 30.84
CA LYS A 626 -2.20 19.07 31.06
C LYS A 626 -2.92 19.22 29.73
N LYS A 627 -4.14 18.72 29.67
CA LYS A 627 -5.02 18.80 28.50
C LYS A 627 -6.21 19.68 28.78
N PHE A 628 -6.44 20.63 27.88
CA PHE A 628 -7.57 21.54 27.91
C PHE A 628 -8.35 21.44 26.61
N VAL A 629 -9.68 21.49 26.67
CA VAL A 629 -10.54 21.54 25.49
C VAL A 629 -11.51 22.72 25.58
N ARG A 630 -11.83 23.33 24.43
CA ARG A 630 -12.94 24.28 24.28
C ARG A 630 -13.61 24.15 22.93
N GLY A 631 -14.94 24.22 22.92
CA GLY A 631 -15.72 24.42 21.71
C GLY A 631 -15.82 25.90 21.32
N ARG A 632 -16.24 26.16 20.08
CA ARG A 632 -16.68 27.48 19.61
C ARG A 632 -18.19 27.46 19.40
N GLU A 633 -18.88 28.44 19.95
CA GLU A 633 -20.30 28.70 19.70
C GLU A 633 -20.41 29.87 18.73
N GLY A 634 -20.54 29.55 17.44
CA GLY A 634 -20.50 30.54 16.37
C GLY A 634 -19.15 31.26 16.34
N ASN A 635 -19.12 32.53 16.75
CA ASN A 635 -17.90 33.32 16.86
C ASN A 635 -17.25 33.34 18.25
N ARG A 636 -17.97 32.94 19.31
CA ARG A 636 -17.46 32.95 20.69
C ARG A 636 -16.73 31.65 21.00
N TRP A 637 -15.48 31.73 21.46
CA TRP A 637 -14.84 30.59 22.11
C TRP A 637 -15.39 30.40 23.52
N LEU A 638 -15.70 29.16 23.87
CA LEU A 638 -16.06 28.80 25.24
C LEU A 638 -14.83 28.87 26.16
N PRO A 639 -15.02 28.96 27.49
CA PRO A 639 -13.94 28.75 28.45
C PRO A 639 -13.25 27.40 28.23
N TRP A 640 -11.95 27.35 28.50
CA TRP A 640 -11.18 26.11 28.49
C TRP A 640 -11.58 25.22 29.68
N LYS A 641 -11.98 23.96 29.41
CA LYS A 641 -12.12 22.92 30.44
C LYS A 641 -10.89 22.01 30.43
N GLN A 642 -10.27 21.81 31.60
CA GLN A 642 -9.19 20.81 31.78
C GLN A 642 -9.79 19.39 31.76
N ILE A 643 -9.15 18.44 31.08
CA ILE A 643 -9.66 17.08 30.78
C ILE A 643 -8.63 15.95 30.95
N ASP A 644 -7.43 16.25 31.46
CA ASP A 644 -6.35 15.29 31.73
C ASP A 644 -6.57 14.35 32.94
N GLY A 645 -7.71 14.43 33.61
CA GLY A 645 -8.03 13.62 34.78
C GLY A 645 -7.41 14.10 36.11
N ALA A 646 -6.71 15.25 36.12
CA ALA A 646 -6.20 15.84 37.35
C ALA A 646 -7.28 16.54 38.21
N ASP A 647 -8.57 16.40 37.87
CA ASP A 647 -9.70 16.94 38.63
C ASP A 647 -10.47 15.85 39.41
N TRP A 648 -9.86 15.40 40.52
CA TRP A 648 -10.52 14.55 41.51
C TRP A 648 -11.54 15.29 42.38
N SER A 649 -11.86 16.57 42.11
CA SER A 649 -12.94 17.27 42.80
C SER A 649 -14.32 16.86 42.27
N GLU A 650 -14.46 16.68 40.96
CA GLU A 650 -15.69 16.16 40.33
C GLU A 650 -16.06 14.74 40.80
N VAL A 651 -15.09 13.94 41.26
CA VAL A 651 -15.32 12.55 41.73
C VAL A 651 -15.81 12.51 43.19
N ARG A 652 -15.34 13.43 44.04
CA ARG A 652 -15.54 13.36 45.50
C ARG A 652 -16.99 13.54 45.95
N ASN A 653 -17.82 14.14 45.09
CA ASN A 653 -19.25 14.38 45.33
C ASN A 653 -20.18 13.59 44.37
N LYS A 654 -19.70 12.56 43.66
CA LYS A 654 -20.60 11.71 42.86
C LYS A 654 -21.42 10.80 43.79
N PRO A 655 -22.76 10.80 43.71
CA PRO A 655 -23.58 9.98 44.59
C PRO A 655 -23.30 8.48 44.40
N THR A 656 -23.22 7.76 45.52
CA THR A 656 -22.98 6.31 45.56
C THR A 656 -24.27 5.48 45.42
N THR A 657 -25.38 6.11 45.03
CA THR A 657 -26.71 5.49 44.85
C THR A 657 -27.23 5.76 43.43
N ALA A 658 -27.99 4.80 42.87
CA ALA A 658 -28.40 4.81 41.46
C ALA A 658 -29.14 6.09 41.02
N SER A 659 -29.98 6.67 41.89
CA SER A 659 -30.69 7.92 41.62
C SER A 659 -29.74 9.07 41.28
N GLY A 660 -28.60 9.18 41.97
CA GLY A 660 -27.67 10.28 41.76
C GLY A 660 -26.72 10.09 40.56
N LEU A 661 -26.86 8.98 39.82
CA LEU A 661 -26.25 8.79 38.50
C LEU A 661 -27.16 9.28 37.36
N GLY A 662 -28.30 9.91 37.67
CA GLY A 662 -29.28 10.38 36.69
C GLY A 662 -30.17 9.27 36.12
N ILE A 663 -30.09 8.04 36.67
CA ILE A 663 -30.91 6.89 36.30
C ILE A 663 -32.27 7.02 37.00
N ASN A 664 -33.00 8.08 36.68
CA ASN A 664 -34.23 8.49 37.37
C ASN A 664 -35.48 7.72 36.91
N ASP A 665 -35.33 6.85 35.90
CA ASP A 665 -36.44 6.24 35.15
C ASP A 665 -36.36 4.70 35.09
N PHE A 666 -35.39 4.06 35.75
CA PHE A 666 -35.29 2.59 35.73
C PHE A 666 -36.47 1.91 36.43
N ASP A 667 -36.78 2.32 37.66
CA ASP A 667 -37.91 1.77 38.43
C ASP A 667 -39.27 2.10 37.79
N ASN A 668 -39.40 3.31 37.22
CA ASN A 668 -40.55 3.70 36.40
C ASN A 668 -40.71 2.78 35.18
N ARG A 669 -39.63 2.54 34.43
CA ARG A 669 -39.65 1.68 33.22
C ARG A 669 -39.95 0.23 33.56
N VAL A 670 -39.41 -0.30 34.66
CA VAL A 670 -39.74 -1.64 35.16
C VAL A 670 -41.21 -1.71 35.56
N THR A 671 -41.75 -0.68 36.20
CA THR A 671 -43.17 -0.56 36.57
C THR A 671 -44.08 -0.36 35.34
N ALA A 672 -43.55 0.19 34.24
CA ALA A 672 -44.25 0.32 32.96
C ALA A 672 -44.25 -0.97 32.11
N LEU A 673 -43.51 -2.03 32.48
CA LEU A 673 -43.50 -3.30 31.73
C LEU A 673 -44.84 -4.04 31.79
N PHE A 674 -45.64 -3.84 32.85
CA PHE A 674 -47.03 -4.26 32.92
C PHE A 674 -47.77 -3.52 34.03
N THR A 675 -49.05 -3.20 33.84
CA THR A 675 -49.90 -2.70 34.93
C THR A 675 -50.48 -3.88 35.71
N TYR A 676 -50.21 -3.95 37.02
CA TYR A 676 -50.84 -4.88 37.95
C TYR A 676 -52.09 -4.27 38.58
N GLN A 677 -53.14 -5.06 38.77
CA GLN A 677 -54.34 -4.70 39.52
C GLN A 677 -54.87 -5.94 40.25
N LYS A 678 -55.42 -5.77 41.46
CA LYS A 678 -56.11 -6.83 42.20
C LYS A 678 -57.58 -6.47 42.41
N ILE A 679 -58.49 -7.40 42.13
CA ILE A 679 -59.94 -7.19 42.24
C ILE A 679 -60.55 -8.43 42.91
N GLY A 680 -60.81 -8.34 44.22
CA GLY A 680 -61.13 -9.53 45.02
C GLY A 680 -60.03 -10.58 44.91
N ASN A 681 -60.40 -11.82 44.57
CA ASN A 681 -59.45 -12.91 44.36
C ASN A 681 -58.83 -12.93 42.94
N PHE A 682 -59.12 -11.96 42.07
CA PHE A 682 -58.45 -11.84 40.77
C PHE A 682 -57.15 -11.03 40.90
N GLU A 683 -56.07 -11.53 40.29
CA GLU A 683 -54.92 -10.69 39.93
C GLU A 683 -54.84 -10.49 38.42
N ILE A 684 -54.79 -9.24 37.98
CA ILE A 684 -54.77 -8.83 36.59
C ILE A 684 -53.40 -8.23 36.28
N ARG A 685 -52.74 -8.70 35.23
CA ARG A 685 -51.49 -8.16 34.68
C ARG A 685 -51.70 -7.84 33.20
N LYS A 686 -51.66 -6.56 32.83
CA LYS A 686 -51.79 -6.10 31.43
C LYS A 686 -50.46 -5.58 30.92
N TYR A 687 -50.00 -6.15 29.81
CA TYR A 687 -48.73 -5.81 29.17
C TYR A 687 -48.94 -4.78 28.04
N PRO A 688 -47.95 -3.91 27.74
CA PRO A 688 -48.05 -2.88 26.70
C PRO A 688 -48.39 -3.39 25.30
N ASP A 689 -47.99 -4.62 24.98
CA ASP A 689 -48.20 -5.31 23.69
C ASP A 689 -49.67 -5.70 23.41
N GLY A 690 -50.56 -5.49 24.38
CA GLY A 690 -51.97 -5.90 24.35
C GLY A 690 -52.26 -7.23 25.04
N THR A 691 -51.27 -7.97 25.55
CA THR A 691 -51.48 -9.21 26.30
C THR A 691 -52.01 -8.93 27.70
N MET A 692 -52.96 -9.75 28.16
CA MET A 692 -53.46 -9.74 29.53
C MET A 692 -53.42 -11.14 30.12
N ILE A 693 -53.00 -11.21 31.37
CA ILE A 693 -53.07 -12.41 32.21
C ILE A 693 -53.96 -12.10 33.39
N GLN A 694 -54.92 -12.97 33.68
CA GLN A 694 -55.74 -12.93 34.88
C GLN A 694 -55.63 -14.26 35.61
N THR A 695 -55.17 -14.24 36.86
CA THR A 695 -55.36 -15.37 37.77
C THR A 695 -56.62 -15.14 38.60
N TYR A 696 -57.34 -16.21 38.91
CA TYR A 696 -58.43 -16.26 39.87
C TYR A 696 -58.30 -17.51 40.71
N PHE A 697 -58.56 -17.43 42.02
CA PHE A 697 -58.64 -18.61 42.86
C PHE A 697 -59.71 -18.48 43.94
N TYR A 698 -60.18 -19.61 44.43
CA TYR A 698 -60.94 -19.70 45.66
C TYR A 698 -60.69 -21.04 46.33
N ASP A 699 -60.84 -21.05 47.65
CA ASP A 699 -60.68 -22.24 48.46
C ASP A 699 -62.06 -22.84 48.75
N VAL A 700 -62.14 -24.16 48.71
CA VAL A 700 -63.36 -24.93 48.96
C VAL A 700 -63.00 -26.18 49.75
N ASN A 701 -63.78 -26.48 50.78
CA ASN A 701 -63.68 -27.75 51.47
C ASN A 701 -64.51 -28.77 50.67
N ASP A 702 -63.80 -29.66 49.96
CA ASP A 702 -64.29 -30.71 49.07
C ASP A 702 -64.76 -30.28 47.65
N LEU A 703 -64.63 -31.16 46.65
CA LEU A 703 -64.90 -30.86 45.22
C LEU A 703 -66.27 -31.31 44.73
N LYS A 704 -67.20 -31.51 45.66
CA LYS A 704 -68.52 -32.11 45.45
C LYS A 704 -69.24 -31.64 44.17
N GLU A 705 -69.72 -32.66 43.45
CA GLU A 705 -70.64 -32.64 42.32
C GLU A 705 -70.10 -32.13 40.98
N TRP A 706 -70.29 -32.94 39.92
CA TRP A 706 -70.03 -32.65 38.50
C TRP A 706 -71.02 -31.61 37.91
N ILE A 707 -71.35 -30.56 38.67
CA ILE A 707 -72.26 -29.48 38.27
C ILE A 707 -71.47 -28.38 37.53
N GLU A 708 -72.14 -27.74 36.57
CA GLU A 708 -71.60 -26.57 35.88
C GLU A 708 -71.52 -25.38 36.82
N LYS A 709 -70.32 -24.79 36.93
CA LYS A 709 -70.03 -23.59 37.72
C LYS A 709 -69.53 -22.50 36.76
N GLN A 710 -69.74 -21.23 37.08
CA GLN A 710 -69.30 -20.10 36.26
C GLN A 710 -68.72 -18.96 37.10
N PHE A 711 -67.79 -18.20 36.52
CA PHE A 711 -67.37 -16.90 37.04
C PHE A 711 -67.21 -15.87 35.91
N THR A 712 -67.41 -14.59 36.22
CA THR A 712 -67.12 -13.47 35.32
C THR A 712 -65.69 -13.01 35.56
N TRP A 713 -64.91 -12.77 34.50
CA TRP A 713 -63.58 -12.19 34.61
C TRP A 713 -63.65 -10.75 35.15
N ALA A 714 -62.78 -10.39 36.09
CA ALA A 714 -62.75 -9.05 36.67
C ALA A 714 -62.50 -7.94 35.64
N VAL A 715 -61.81 -8.27 34.54
CA VAL A 715 -61.78 -7.48 33.30
C VAL A 715 -62.13 -8.41 32.14
N ALA A 716 -63.07 -8.03 31.28
CA ALA A 716 -63.32 -8.79 30.05
C ALA A 716 -62.08 -8.75 29.13
N PHE A 717 -61.74 -9.88 28.53
CA PHE A 717 -60.75 -9.93 27.45
C PHE A 717 -61.36 -9.36 26.15
N ALA A 718 -60.53 -9.01 25.17
CA ALA A 718 -61.00 -8.62 23.83
C ALA A 718 -61.67 -9.83 23.15
N ASP A 719 -60.90 -10.91 22.98
CA ASP A 719 -61.35 -12.22 22.50
C ASP A 719 -61.47 -13.25 23.63
N LYS A 720 -62.02 -14.44 23.32
CA LYS A 720 -62.06 -15.57 24.26
C LYS A 720 -60.64 -15.94 24.71
N PRO A 721 -60.30 -15.90 26.02
CA PRO A 721 -58.98 -16.27 26.52
C PRO A 721 -58.73 -17.78 26.42
N MET A 722 -57.46 -18.15 26.34
CA MET A 722 -57.02 -19.48 26.79
C MET A 722 -57.16 -19.53 28.30
N VAL A 723 -57.82 -20.57 28.84
CA VAL A 723 -58.01 -20.74 30.27
C VAL A 723 -57.42 -22.08 30.70
N ILE A 724 -56.44 -22.03 31.59
CA ILE A 724 -55.80 -23.19 32.20
C ILE A 724 -56.31 -23.27 33.65
N PRO A 725 -57.19 -24.22 33.99
CA PRO A 725 -57.58 -24.44 35.36
C PRO A 725 -56.61 -25.41 36.06
N LYS A 726 -56.52 -25.30 37.38
CA LYS A 726 -55.78 -26.23 38.25
C LYS A 726 -56.53 -26.37 39.57
N VAL A 727 -56.56 -27.58 40.10
CA VAL A 727 -56.96 -27.83 41.49
C VAL A 727 -55.76 -28.35 42.27
N GLU A 728 -55.55 -27.79 43.45
CA GLU A 728 -54.68 -28.30 44.51
C GLU A 728 -55.56 -28.80 45.65
N HIS A 729 -55.16 -29.87 46.31
CA HIS A 729 -55.90 -30.54 47.39
C HIS A 729 -54.89 -31.20 48.35
N THR A 730 -55.33 -31.47 49.58
CA THR A 730 -54.43 -31.97 50.65
C THR A 730 -54.56 -33.49 50.88
N TYR A 731 -55.40 -34.18 50.10
CA TYR A 731 -55.65 -35.62 50.26
C TYR A 731 -54.60 -36.50 49.57
N GLY A 732 -54.12 -37.54 50.27
CA GLY A 732 -52.79 -38.12 50.02
C GLY A 732 -52.70 -39.45 49.26
N ILE A 733 -53.81 -40.06 48.82
CA ILE A 733 -53.79 -41.40 48.18
C ILE A 733 -54.58 -41.51 46.87
N ASN A 734 -55.70 -40.80 46.71
CA ASN A 734 -56.34 -40.55 45.43
C ASN A 734 -56.15 -39.08 45.08
N SER A 735 -55.65 -38.81 43.86
CA SER A 735 -55.37 -37.44 43.37
C SER A 735 -55.93 -37.19 41.95
N ASP A 736 -56.88 -38.02 41.53
CA ASP A 736 -57.62 -37.86 40.27
C ASP A 736 -58.75 -36.82 40.44
N VAL A 737 -58.30 -35.59 40.70
CA VAL A 737 -59.11 -34.38 40.78
C VAL A 737 -58.79 -33.47 39.61
N GLY A 738 -59.81 -32.85 39.03
CA GLY A 738 -59.62 -32.09 37.81
C GLY A 738 -60.69 -31.04 37.56
N SER A 739 -60.53 -30.39 36.41
CA SER A 739 -61.35 -29.24 36.04
C SER A 739 -61.41 -29.09 34.51
N ALA A 740 -62.61 -28.90 33.99
CA ALA A 740 -62.89 -28.88 32.55
C ALA A 740 -63.50 -27.53 32.15
N ILE A 741 -62.80 -26.76 31.31
CA ILE A 741 -63.32 -25.50 30.76
C ILE A 741 -64.26 -25.79 29.59
N MET A 742 -65.43 -25.16 29.60
CA MET A 742 -66.42 -25.40 28.55
C MET A 742 -66.16 -24.60 27.27
N ARG A 743 -66.50 -25.21 26.13
CA ARG A 743 -66.43 -24.55 24.83
C ARG A 743 -67.31 -23.29 24.75
N LYS A 744 -68.39 -23.19 25.56
CA LYS A 744 -69.28 -22.02 25.64
C LYS A 744 -68.74 -20.82 26.44
N SER A 745 -67.60 -20.92 27.13
CA SER A 745 -66.95 -19.76 27.78
C SER A 745 -66.68 -18.64 26.78
N THR A 746 -66.88 -17.40 27.18
CA THR A 746 -66.72 -16.19 26.35
C THR A 746 -65.46 -15.42 26.75
N ASN A 747 -65.27 -14.22 26.18
CA ASN A 747 -64.26 -13.26 26.60
C ASN A 747 -64.52 -12.66 28.01
N ALA A 748 -65.76 -12.70 28.48
CA ALA A 748 -66.18 -12.12 29.77
C ALA A 748 -66.54 -13.16 30.84
N VAL A 749 -67.04 -14.35 30.47
CA VAL A 749 -67.52 -15.37 31.43
C VAL A 749 -66.86 -16.73 31.17
N CYS A 750 -66.27 -17.31 32.22
CA CYS A 750 -65.70 -18.65 32.21
C CYS A 750 -66.70 -19.66 32.80
N TYR A 751 -67.11 -20.64 31.98
CA TYR A 751 -67.90 -21.81 32.38
C TYR A 751 -66.99 -23.01 32.57
N TYR A 752 -67.13 -23.73 33.67
CA TYR A 752 -66.29 -24.86 34.02
C TYR A 752 -67.08 -25.95 34.76
N LYS A 753 -66.50 -27.15 34.82
CA LYS A 753 -66.82 -28.16 35.85
C LYS A 753 -65.58 -28.46 36.67
N LEU A 754 -65.80 -28.81 37.92
CA LEU A 754 -64.81 -29.49 38.75
C LEU A 754 -65.18 -30.96 38.82
N TYR A 755 -64.19 -31.81 39.10
CA TYR A 755 -64.42 -33.22 39.30
C TYR A 755 -63.42 -33.86 40.24
N GLU A 756 -63.87 -34.96 40.81
CA GLU A 756 -63.16 -35.93 41.61
C GLU A 756 -63.59 -37.30 41.08
N HIS A 757 -62.67 -38.22 40.86
CA HIS A 757 -63.05 -39.62 40.63
C HIS A 757 -63.35 -40.30 41.97
N ASN A 758 -64.42 -41.11 42.01
CA ASN A 758 -64.90 -41.91 43.16
C ASN A 758 -65.59 -41.15 44.32
N SER A 759 -65.82 -39.83 44.23
CA SER A 759 -66.58 -39.06 45.23
C SER A 759 -66.01 -39.08 46.66
N GLU A 760 -64.68 -39.21 46.77
CA GLU A 760 -63.96 -39.15 48.04
C GLU A 760 -63.73 -37.70 48.48
N ASN A 761 -63.93 -37.39 49.77
CA ASN A 761 -63.78 -36.02 50.27
C ASN A 761 -62.32 -35.55 50.21
N GLN A 762 -62.05 -34.57 49.34
CA GLN A 762 -60.71 -34.07 49.03
C GLN A 762 -60.13 -33.12 50.09
N GLY A 763 -60.94 -32.71 51.07
CA GLY A 763 -60.56 -31.79 52.14
C GLY A 763 -60.36 -30.36 51.63
N ASP A 764 -59.38 -29.65 52.20
CA ASP A 764 -59.04 -28.28 51.79
C ASP A 764 -58.47 -28.27 50.37
N CYS A 765 -59.22 -27.67 49.45
CA CYS A 765 -58.94 -27.63 48.01
C CYS A 765 -58.88 -26.19 47.50
N ARG A 766 -57.78 -25.83 46.84
CA ARG A 766 -57.62 -24.54 46.15
C ARG A 766 -57.89 -24.72 44.67
N VAL A 767 -58.97 -24.12 44.19
CA VAL A 767 -59.36 -24.10 42.78
C VAL A 767 -58.82 -22.83 42.14
N GLN A 768 -58.03 -22.97 41.06
CA GLN A 768 -57.31 -21.88 40.41
C GLN A 768 -57.59 -21.84 38.90
N PHE A 769 -57.57 -20.65 38.32
CA PHE A 769 -57.72 -20.41 36.89
C PHE A 769 -56.71 -19.37 36.42
N LEU A 770 -55.94 -19.71 35.38
CA LEU A 770 -55.06 -18.81 34.65
C LEU A 770 -55.69 -18.51 33.28
N GLY A 771 -56.27 -17.32 33.13
CA GLY A 771 -56.74 -16.79 31.85
C GLY A 771 -55.65 -15.99 31.16
N VAL A 772 -55.31 -16.34 29.92
CA VAL A 772 -54.35 -15.62 29.07
C VAL A 772 -55.04 -15.22 27.76
N GLY A 773 -54.95 -13.94 27.40
CA GLY A 773 -55.62 -13.39 26.23
C GLY A 773 -55.18 -11.96 25.93
N ARG A 774 -56.03 -11.17 25.28
CA ARG A 774 -55.76 -9.76 24.94
C ARG A 774 -56.70 -8.80 25.69
N TRP A 775 -56.26 -7.56 25.92
CA TRP A 775 -57.08 -6.47 26.50
C TRP A 775 -57.25 -5.26 25.58
N LYS A 776 -56.73 -5.36 24.36
CA LYS A 776 -56.78 -4.44 23.23
C LYS A 776 -56.96 -5.27 21.97
#